data_AF-A0AAU7DEU7-F1
#
_entry.id   AF-A0AAU7DEU7-F1
#
_cell.length_a   1.000
_cell.length_b   1.000
_cell.length_c   1.000
_cell.angle_alpha   90.00
_cell.angle_beta   90.00
_cell.angle_gamma   90.00
#
_symmetry.space_group_name_H-M   'P 1'
#
loop_
_entity.id
_entity.type
_entity.pdbx_description
1 polymer ?
#
loop_
_entity_poly.entity_id
_entity_poly.type
_entity_poly.pdbx_seq_one_letter_code
_entity_poly.pdbx_strand_id
1 'polypeptide(L)'
;MSQSRASRQPSSTSIHELWLTIRRHRKMFALIVGSSLVACLIYCMVASNVYEATARVALRGSTLSVLTHEPATSGSFASGQVQLETLASVFRSDQLGWDVISRLKLYAVPEFNNSFKRKYPSFNATQPDPEARAFLLDEFQRKLTVQTIPRTLVLQIRFRSQDAALSAAVVNALIEAFCRQDENARKQATQDATTWLTTQLVALKTRTDDDDRKLTDFQRQHGMLNIPETLANGQRTDVEHAAQLGEIDVLSRELVTATTDRIVSEAEYRSAVAGDPELVLASNPRLQATGNFMSALLVQLRTRRSDLEQEQAQLRIEHGPNFPRVVEIRSQIEDLDSQIKAEDAKLLERFRSSWRTASDREQLVRKSLRDATDTGLKMNEAALKYAVMRQEANANHDMYVRVSQQMEEAGLAAGSQGSEISIIDYARQPVEAYSPDLLVDMAITLFVSLWMALAVVLLSESLSLRIAQAAVLILLVAITVGMSRAQAPTPSTSGLPTGVARIPQSTETRSQPNAKDAPSVWESPQGTTLAGVLPGANAPSTVPMAALIAPGDLLEVSEAHSPDMRGSVRVSETGTVTLTLAGDVEVGGMGETTAAHAIERALIDRGMLLHPQVTVLVRAYAGQDVSILGEVARPGIYTYTVHHCLLDLISMASGLTANAGRLVTIAHRNEPKTFLPVVLDPTGGDTSTNHNPELLPGDTVQVSRAGLVYVVGDVVRPGGFPVDPVQTTTVVQALSLAWGPAQNAALTKGMLIREQQGSRTITTLNLKRMLRGLDPDIPIRDRDILFVPDSMAKNLLNRTIESAIQSAVGVSIYAGMVYSQRF
;
A
#
# COMPACT_ATOMS: atom_id res chain seq x y z
N MET A 1 -79.18 -37.75 13.15
CA MET A 1 -78.90 -39.21 13.16
C MET A 1 -77.44 -39.39 12.78
N SER A 2 -76.56 -40.13 13.44
CA SER A 2 -76.58 -40.96 14.63
C SER A 2 -75.16 -41.49 14.80
N GLN A 3 -74.61 -41.40 16.02
CA GLN A 3 -73.66 -42.36 16.64
C GLN A 3 -72.26 -42.49 15.98
N SER A 4 -71.12 -42.62 16.65
CA SER A 4 -70.80 -42.92 18.04
C SER A 4 -69.40 -42.38 18.37
N ARG A 5 -69.23 -41.82 19.56
CA ARG A 5 -67.94 -41.48 20.18
C ARG A 5 -67.23 -42.77 20.58
N ALA A 6 -66.06 -43.04 20.01
CA ALA A 6 -65.11 -43.99 20.58
C ALA A 6 -64.29 -43.29 21.66
N SER A 7 -64.56 -43.62 22.93
CA SER A 7 -63.76 -43.21 24.08
C SER A 7 -62.40 -43.92 24.06
N ARG A 8 -61.32 -43.19 23.80
CA ARG A 8 -59.96 -43.63 24.12
C ARG A 8 -59.79 -43.57 25.65
N GLN A 9 -59.61 -44.72 26.30
CA GLN A 9 -59.08 -44.76 27.66
C GLN A 9 -57.59 -44.37 27.64
N PRO A 10 -57.12 -43.45 28.50
CA PRO A 10 -55.70 -43.23 28.69
C PRO A 10 -55.14 -44.36 29.58
N SER A 11 -54.31 -45.23 29.02
CA SER A 11 -53.45 -46.14 29.77
C SER A 11 -52.33 -45.34 30.43
N SER A 12 -52.61 -44.70 31.57
CA SER A 12 -51.55 -44.24 32.47
C SER A 12 -50.97 -45.45 33.18
N THR A 13 -49.90 -46.02 32.62
CA THR A 13 -49.04 -46.98 33.31
C THR A 13 -48.50 -46.30 34.57
N SER A 14 -49.07 -46.63 35.71
CA SER A 14 -48.72 -45.98 36.97
C SER A 14 -47.36 -46.48 37.47
N ILE A 15 -46.54 -45.58 38.01
CA ILE A 15 -45.25 -45.92 38.66
C ILE A 15 -45.45 -46.97 39.77
N HIS A 16 -46.65 -47.02 40.36
CA HIS A 16 -47.00 -47.99 41.38
C HIS A 16 -47.11 -49.43 40.84
N GLU A 17 -47.64 -49.62 39.62
CA GLU A 17 -47.69 -50.94 38.98
C GLU A 17 -46.28 -51.44 38.63
N LEU A 18 -45.41 -50.58 38.09
CA LEU A 18 -44.00 -50.93 37.85
C LEU A 18 -43.29 -51.38 39.13
N TRP A 19 -43.54 -50.71 40.25
CA TRP A 19 -42.95 -51.07 41.54
C TRP A 19 -43.45 -52.43 42.06
N LEU A 20 -44.74 -52.72 41.88
CA LEU A 20 -45.33 -54.01 42.27
C LEU A 20 -44.79 -55.16 41.41
N THR A 21 -44.63 -54.94 40.09
CA THR A 21 -44.00 -55.91 39.18
C THR A 21 -42.56 -56.22 39.58
N ILE A 22 -41.75 -55.20 39.84
CA ILE A 22 -40.36 -55.36 40.28
C ILE A 22 -40.30 -56.14 41.60
N ARG A 23 -41.21 -55.84 42.54
CA ARG A 23 -41.27 -56.55 43.83
C ARG A 23 -41.65 -58.02 43.67
N ARG A 24 -42.54 -58.34 42.71
CA ARG A 24 -42.97 -59.71 42.39
C ARG A 24 -41.82 -60.54 41.80
N HIS A 25 -41.00 -59.94 40.94
CA HIS A 25 -39.89 -60.59 40.26
C HIS A 25 -38.50 -60.26 40.85
N ARG A 26 -38.44 -59.79 42.10
CA ARG A 26 -37.20 -59.34 42.77
C ARG A 26 -36.02 -60.33 42.72
N LYS A 27 -36.31 -61.64 42.72
CA LYS A 27 -35.27 -62.69 42.64
C LYS A 27 -34.60 -62.75 41.26
N MET A 28 -35.38 -62.62 40.18
CA MET A 28 -34.83 -62.57 38.81
C MET A 28 -34.08 -61.27 38.57
N PHE A 29 -34.65 -60.16 39.03
CA PHE A 29 -34.01 -58.85 38.95
C PHE A 29 -32.64 -58.84 39.66
N ALA A 30 -32.58 -59.33 40.90
CA ALA A 30 -31.34 -59.42 41.66
C ALA A 30 -30.31 -60.39 41.04
N LEU A 31 -30.75 -61.48 40.41
CA LEU A 31 -29.86 -62.46 39.78
C LEU A 31 -29.18 -61.89 38.53
N ILE A 32 -29.90 -61.17 37.68
CA ILE A 32 -29.36 -60.56 36.45
C ILE A 32 -28.35 -59.46 36.79
N VAL A 33 -28.70 -58.58 37.72
CA VAL A 33 -27.79 -57.51 38.18
C VAL A 33 -26.57 -58.10 38.87
N GLY A 34 -26.77 -59.09 39.76
CA GLY A 34 -25.68 -59.76 40.47
C GLY A 34 -24.71 -60.52 39.56
N SER A 35 -25.21 -61.27 38.58
CA SER A 35 -24.35 -62.02 37.66
C SER A 35 -23.55 -61.09 36.73
N SER A 36 -24.15 -59.98 36.28
CA SER A 36 -23.46 -58.99 35.45
C SER A 36 -22.36 -58.25 36.21
N LEU A 37 -22.58 -57.91 37.48
CA LEU A 37 -21.56 -57.28 38.33
C LEU A 37 -20.41 -58.25 38.64
N VAL A 38 -20.69 -59.53 38.90
CA VAL A 38 -19.65 -60.54 39.09
C VAL A 38 -18.84 -60.77 37.81
N ALA A 39 -19.49 -60.80 36.65
CA ALA A 39 -18.79 -60.89 35.37
C ALA A 39 -17.89 -59.66 35.10
N CYS A 40 -18.35 -58.46 35.46
CA CYS A 40 -17.55 -57.23 35.40
C CYS A 40 -16.33 -57.29 36.33
N LEU A 41 -16.51 -57.75 37.57
CA LEU A 41 -15.41 -57.93 38.53
C LEU A 41 -14.35 -58.91 37.99
N ILE A 42 -14.79 -60.04 37.42
CA ILE A 42 -13.90 -61.03 36.80
C ILE A 42 -13.16 -60.41 35.61
N TYR A 43 -13.84 -59.62 34.79
CA TYR A 43 -13.22 -58.91 33.68
C TYR A 43 -12.14 -57.93 34.16
N CYS A 44 -12.41 -57.12 35.18
CA CYS A 44 -11.43 -56.20 35.74
C CYS A 44 -10.20 -56.91 36.32
N MET A 45 -10.31 -58.16 36.80
CA MET A 45 -9.17 -58.95 37.28
C MET A 45 -8.34 -59.59 36.16
N VAL A 46 -8.93 -59.84 34.98
CA VAL A 46 -8.25 -60.52 33.86
C VAL A 46 -7.67 -59.53 32.84
N ALA A 47 -8.28 -58.35 32.71
CA ALA A 47 -7.79 -57.32 31.79
C ALA A 47 -6.42 -56.78 32.24
N SER A 48 -5.50 -56.61 31.28
CA SER A 48 -4.16 -56.06 31.55
C SER A 48 -4.24 -54.58 31.91
N ASN A 49 -3.55 -54.18 32.98
CA ASN A 49 -3.43 -52.78 33.38
C ASN A 49 -2.75 -51.96 32.29
N VAL A 50 -3.38 -50.85 31.90
CA VAL A 50 -2.79 -49.88 30.96
C VAL A 50 -2.50 -48.59 31.72
N TYR A 51 -1.28 -48.09 31.55
CA TYR A 51 -0.78 -46.89 32.19
C TYR A 51 -0.65 -45.76 31.18
N GLU A 52 -1.14 -44.58 31.56
CA GLU A 52 -1.10 -43.39 30.72
C GLU A 52 -0.15 -42.34 31.31
N ALA A 53 0.91 -41.99 30.58
CA ALA A 53 1.77 -40.88 30.95
C ALA A 53 1.34 -39.61 30.22
N THR A 54 1.40 -38.47 30.92
CA THR A 54 1.00 -37.17 30.35
C THR A 54 2.10 -36.13 30.53
N ALA A 55 2.36 -35.35 29.48
CA ALA A 55 3.23 -34.17 29.51
C ALA A 55 2.47 -32.94 28.99
N ARG A 56 2.87 -31.76 29.48
CA ARG A 56 2.27 -30.48 29.09
C ARG A 56 3.34 -29.56 28.55
N VAL A 57 3.08 -29.02 27.36
CA VAL A 57 4.01 -28.23 26.59
C VAL A 57 3.32 -26.93 26.17
N ALA A 58 3.91 -25.78 26.45
CA ALA A 58 3.36 -24.49 26.07
C ALA A 58 4.06 -23.92 24.84
N LEU A 59 3.29 -23.30 23.95
CA LEU A 59 3.81 -22.44 22.90
C LEU A 59 4.20 -21.09 23.53
N ARG A 60 5.44 -20.66 23.31
CA ARG A 60 5.87 -19.32 23.72
C ARG A 60 5.28 -18.32 22.72
N GLY A 61 4.37 -17.47 23.18
CA GLY A 61 3.88 -16.36 22.35
C GLY A 61 5.07 -15.53 21.87
N SER A 62 5.19 -15.35 20.56
CA SER A 62 6.29 -14.61 19.93
C SER A 62 6.27 -13.15 20.38
N THR A 63 6.99 -12.83 21.45
CA THR A 63 7.21 -11.44 21.90
C THR A 63 8.34 -10.74 21.13
N LEU A 64 8.80 -11.31 20.02
CA LEU A 64 9.93 -10.80 19.25
C LEU A 64 9.46 -10.04 18.01
N SER A 65 8.70 -8.97 18.22
CA SER A 65 8.51 -7.87 17.27
C SER A 65 9.63 -6.82 17.39
N VAL A 66 10.88 -7.24 17.65
CA VAL A 66 12.01 -6.29 17.72
C VAL A 66 12.46 -5.85 16.32
N LEU A 67 12.06 -6.59 15.27
CA LEU A 67 12.44 -6.30 13.88
C LEU A 67 11.36 -5.57 13.07
N THR A 68 10.18 -5.34 13.63
CA THR A 68 9.11 -4.58 12.97
C THR A 68 8.55 -3.55 13.95
N HIS A 69 8.63 -2.27 13.59
CA HIS A 69 7.99 -1.15 14.31
C HIS A 69 6.45 -1.18 14.15
N GLU A 70 5.82 -2.36 14.26
CA GLU A 70 4.36 -2.48 14.32
C GLU A 70 3.90 -2.80 15.75
N PRO A 71 2.93 -2.03 16.30
CA PRO A 71 2.38 -2.33 17.60
C PRO A 71 1.63 -3.67 17.54
N ALA A 72 1.98 -4.58 18.46
CA ALA A 72 1.35 -5.89 18.59
C ALA A 72 -0.17 -5.76 18.72
N THR A 73 -0.90 -6.15 17.68
CA THR A 73 -2.36 -6.15 17.66
C THR A 73 -2.94 -7.49 18.15
N SER A 74 -4.17 -7.43 18.66
CA SER A 74 -4.95 -8.51 19.27
C SER A 74 -5.28 -9.72 18.37
N GLY A 75 -4.70 -9.82 17.17
CA GLY A 75 -4.84 -10.96 16.25
C GLY A 75 -4.02 -12.20 16.63
N SER A 76 -3.09 -12.07 17.59
CA SER A 76 -2.15 -13.13 17.98
C SER A 76 -2.82 -14.41 18.55
N PHE A 77 -3.98 -14.31 19.20
CA PHE A 77 -4.62 -15.47 19.84
C PHE A 77 -5.29 -16.45 18.87
N ALA A 78 -5.93 -15.95 17.79
CA ALA A 78 -6.55 -16.81 16.78
C ALA A 78 -5.48 -17.52 15.94
N SER A 79 -4.42 -16.79 15.57
CA SER A 79 -3.23 -17.36 14.92
C SER A 79 -2.51 -18.37 15.82
N GLY A 80 -2.44 -18.10 17.13
CA GLY A 80 -1.84 -19.01 18.11
C GLY A 80 -2.56 -20.35 18.24
N GLN A 81 -3.89 -20.40 18.05
CA GLN A 81 -4.63 -21.67 18.02
C GLN A 81 -4.32 -22.50 16.76
N VAL A 82 -4.22 -21.87 15.59
CA VAL A 82 -3.83 -22.55 14.34
C VAL A 82 -2.38 -23.07 14.41
N GLN A 83 -1.49 -22.29 15.02
CA GLN A 83 -0.11 -22.71 15.30
C GLN A 83 -0.07 -23.90 16.27
N LEU A 84 -0.91 -23.91 17.30
CA LEU A 84 -1.00 -25.02 18.25
C LEU A 84 -1.52 -26.31 17.59
N GLU A 85 -2.48 -26.21 16.66
CA GLU A 85 -2.94 -27.36 15.87
C GLU A 85 -1.85 -27.87 14.91
N THR A 86 -1.10 -26.95 14.30
CA THR A 86 0.06 -27.28 13.47
C THR A 86 1.12 -28.00 14.30
N LEU A 87 1.41 -27.50 15.51
CA LEU A 87 2.34 -28.14 16.42
C LEU A 87 1.85 -29.54 16.84
N ALA A 88 0.55 -29.68 17.12
CA ALA A 88 -0.07 -30.96 17.43
C ALA A 88 0.07 -31.97 16.29
N SER A 89 -0.03 -31.53 15.02
CA SER A 89 0.16 -32.39 13.86
C SER A 89 1.62 -32.79 13.67
N VAL A 90 2.57 -31.88 13.95
CA VAL A 90 4.01 -32.19 13.93
C VAL A 90 4.35 -33.26 14.96
N PHE A 91 3.85 -33.18 16.20
CA PHE A 91 4.04 -34.23 17.21
C PHE A 91 3.46 -35.59 16.82
N ARG A 92 2.49 -35.65 15.89
CA ARG A 92 1.94 -36.90 15.34
C ARG A 92 2.70 -37.40 14.10
N SER A 93 3.68 -36.65 13.61
CA SER A 93 4.40 -36.99 12.37
C SER A 93 5.15 -38.32 12.46
N ASP A 94 5.16 -39.05 11.34
CA ASP A 94 5.84 -40.34 11.20
C ASP A 94 7.37 -40.24 11.42
N GLN A 95 7.96 -39.08 11.16
CA GLN A 95 9.38 -38.85 11.35
C GLN A 95 9.77 -38.87 12.82
N LEU A 96 9.04 -38.12 13.66
CA LEU A 96 9.26 -38.11 15.11
C LEU A 96 8.89 -39.45 15.74
N GLY A 97 7.78 -40.05 15.33
CA GLY A 97 7.39 -41.38 15.79
C GLY A 97 8.48 -42.42 15.51
N TRP A 98 9.10 -42.37 14.33
CA TRP A 98 10.19 -43.29 13.97
C TRP A 98 11.49 -43.04 14.76
N ASP A 99 11.88 -41.79 14.99
CA ASP A 99 13.06 -41.48 15.84
C ASP A 99 12.88 -42.06 17.24
N VAL A 100 11.68 -41.92 17.82
CA VAL A 100 11.37 -42.47 19.15
C VAL A 100 11.33 -44.00 19.15
N ILE A 101 10.68 -44.63 18.16
CA ILE A 101 10.62 -46.11 18.02
C ILE A 101 12.02 -46.71 17.92
N SER A 102 12.89 -46.09 17.11
CA SER A 102 14.25 -46.57 16.90
C SER A 102 15.16 -46.30 18.12
N ARG A 103 15.08 -45.12 18.73
CA ARG A 103 15.87 -44.72 19.91
C ARG A 103 15.54 -45.56 21.15
N LEU A 104 14.26 -45.76 21.44
CA LEU A 104 13.80 -46.57 22.58
C LEU A 104 13.70 -48.07 22.26
N LYS A 105 14.01 -48.46 21.01
CA LYS A 105 13.94 -49.84 20.52
C LYS A 105 12.58 -50.48 20.82
N LEU A 106 11.49 -49.76 20.56
CA LEU A 106 10.13 -50.21 20.87
C LEU A 106 9.77 -51.53 20.18
N TYR A 107 10.42 -51.84 19.05
CA TYR A 107 10.30 -53.13 18.35
C TYR A 107 10.75 -54.35 19.19
N ALA A 108 11.56 -54.16 20.24
CA ALA A 108 11.99 -55.24 21.12
C ALA A 108 11.01 -55.48 22.29
N VAL A 109 10.12 -54.53 22.57
CA VAL A 109 9.22 -54.54 23.73
C VAL A 109 8.10 -55.56 23.48
N PRO A 110 7.79 -56.48 24.44
CA PRO A 110 6.79 -57.54 24.25
C PRO A 110 5.43 -57.05 23.76
N GLU A 111 5.02 -55.85 24.19
CA GLU A 111 3.78 -55.19 23.82
C GLU A 111 3.67 -54.88 22.31
N PHE A 112 4.78 -54.49 21.68
CA PHE A 112 4.84 -54.18 20.25
C PHE A 112 5.37 -55.37 19.42
N ASN A 113 6.13 -56.27 20.05
CA ASN A 113 6.88 -57.35 19.41
C ASN A 113 6.02 -58.59 19.09
N ASN A 114 5.00 -58.91 19.91
CA ASN A 114 4.25 -60.17 19.78
C ASN A 114 3.52 -60.32 18.42
N SER A 115 2.91 -59.25 17.91
CA SER A 115 2.27 -59.22 16.59
C SER A 115 3.28 -58.99 15.46
N PHE A 116 4.36 -58.26 15.75
CA PHE A 116 5.37 -57.85 14.78
C PHE A 116 6.31 -59.00 14.36
N LYS A 117 6.91 -59.72 15.32
CA LYS A 117 7.84 -60.83 15.06
C LYS A 117 7.21 -61.99 14.29
N ARG A 118 5.89 -62.18 14.46
CA ARG A 118 5.11 -63.20 13.74
C ARG A 118 4.93 -62.83 12.26
N LYS A 119 4.86 -61.53 11.94
CA LYS A 119 4.59 -61.02 10.58
C LYS A 119 5.87 -60.67 9.82
N TYR A 120 6.91 -60.20 10.52
CA TYR A 120 8.19 -59.76 9.94
C TYR A 120 9.39 -60.35 10.72
N PRO A 121 9.73 -61.63 10.51
CA PRO A 121 10.81 -62.30 11.24
C PRO A 121 12.22 -61.82 10.85
N SER A 122 12.38 -61.16 9.70
CA SER A 122 13.66 -60.71 9.12
C SER A 122 13.92 -59.19 9.29
N PHE A 123 13.35 -58.55 10.31
CA PHE A 123 13.45 -57.10 10.48
C PHE A 123 14.85 -56.64 10.89
N ASN A 124 15.39 -55.65 10.18
CA ASN A 124 16.64 -54.97 10.53
C ASN A 124 16.38 -53.48 10.80
N ALA A 125 16.85 -52.97 11.94
CA ALA A 125 16.61 -51.59 12.37
C ALA A 125 17.41 -50.55 11.57
N THR A 126 18.54 -50.94 10.96
CA THR A 126 19.44 -50.02 10.24
C THR A 126 18.98 -49.74 8.80
N GLN A 127 18.21 -50.66 8.20
CA GLN A 127 17.54 -50.49 6.90
C GLN A 127 16.15 -51.13 7.01
N PRO A 128 15.16 -50.37 7.50
CA PRO A 128 13.82 -50.91 7.72
C PRO A 128 13.10 -51.13 6.38
N ASP A 129 12.44 -52.27 6.25
CA ASP A 129 11.46 -52.52 5.20
C ASP A 129 10.30 -51.50 5.32
N PRO A 130 9.92 -50.79 4.24
CA PRO A 130 8.84 -49.79 4.27
C PRO A 130 7.54 -50.29 4.92
N GLU A 131 7.18 -51.56 4.70
CA GLU A 131 5.95 -52.14 5.27
C GLU A 131 6.06 -52.38 6.78
N ALA A 132 7.23 -52.86 7.25
CA ALA A 132 7.48 -53.09 8.66
C ALA A 132 7.52 -51.76 9.44
N ARG A 133 8.08 -50.71 8.83
CA ARG A 133 8.07 -49.35 9.39
C ARG A 133 6.65 -48.81 9.54
N ALA A 134 5.82 -48.94 8.50
CA ALA A 134 4.43 -48.49 8.54
C ALA A 134 3.61 -49.20 9.62
N PHE A 135 3.82 -50.51 9.80
CA PHE A 135 3.13 -51.28 10.85
C PHE A 135 3.48 -50.79 12.27
N LEU A 136 4.76 -50.56 12.55
CA LEU A 136 5.21 -50.06 13.86
C LEU A 136 4.73 -48.63 14.13
N LEU A 137 4.68 -47.80 13.08
CA LEU A 137 4.16 -46.43 13.17
C LEU A 137 2.65 -46.41 13.44
N ASP A 138 1.86 -47.24 12.76
CA ASP A 138 0.41 -47.34 13.00
C ASP A 138 0.11 -47.77 14.45
N GLU A 139 0.82 -48.79 14.96
CA GLU A 139 0.67 -49.24 16.34
C GLU A 139 1.09 -48.16 17.36
N PHE A 140 2.14 -47.41 17.06
CA PHE A 140 2.59 -46.28 17.89
C PHE A 140 1.57 -45.14 17.89
N GLN A 141 1.05 -44.76 16.72
CA GLN A 141 0.06 -43.69 16.57
C GLN A 141 -1.27 -44.02 17.26
N ARG A 142 -1.70 -45.29 17.25
CA ARG A 142 -2.90 -45.72 18.00
C ARG A 142 -2.78 -45.51 19.51
N LYS A 143 -1.56 -45.53 20.05
CA LYS A 143 -1.27 -45.38 21.49
C LYS A 143 -0.89 -43.96 21.89
N LEU A 144 -0.53 -43.10 20.91
CA LEU A 144 -0.21 -41.70 21.11
C LEU A 144 -1.44 -40.82 20.91
N THR A 145 -1.76 -40.00 21.91
CA THR A 145 -2.83 -39.01 21.83
C THR A 145 -2.28 -37.62 22.12
N VAL A 146 -2.35 -36.73 21.14
CA VAL A 146 -1.91 -35.34 21.26
C VAL A 146 -3.13 -34.44 21.16
N GLN A 147 -3.44 -33.65 22.18
CA GLN A 147 -4.65 -32.80 22.21
C GLN A 147 -4.31 -31.38 22.66
N THR A 148 -5.02 -30.41 22.09
CA THR A 148 -4.94 -29.01 22.48
C THR A 148 -5.94 -28.72 23.59
N ILE A 149 -5.54 -27.95 24.60
CA ILE A 149 -6.45 -27.54 25.68
C ILE A 149 -7.19 -26.27 25.24
N PRO A 150 -8.53 -26.27 25.15
CA PRO A 150 -9.31 -25.13 24.65
C PRO A 150 -8.98 -23.84 25.42
N ARG A 151 -8.89 -22.71 24.71
CA ARG A 151 -8.58 -21.38 25.28
C ARG A 151 -7.21 -21.28 25.98
N THR A 152 -6.28 -22.17 25.70
CA THR A 152 -4.90 -22.09 26.18
C THR A 152 -3.91 -22.37 25.05
N LEU A 153 -2.67 -21.88 25.18
CA LEU A 153 -1.56 -22.21 24.28
C LEU A 153 -0.78 -23.44 24.77
N VAL A 154 -1.49 -24.41 25.37
CA VAL A 154 -0.91 -25.62 25.96
C VAL A 154 -1.33 -26.85 25.17
N LEU A 155 -0.34 -27.65 24.82
CA LEU A 155 -0.46 -28.95 24.21
C LEU A 155 -0.30 -30.03 25.28
N GLN A 156 -1.22 -31.00 25.29
CA GLN A 156 -1.15 -32.17 26.15
C GLN A 156 -0.80 -33.40 25.30
N ILE A 157 0.30 -34.06 25.65
CA ILE A 157 0.78 -35.28 24.99
C ILE A 157 0.54 -36.45 25.95
N ARG A 158 -0.16 -37.48 25.49
CA ARG A 158 -0.55 -38.67 26.26
C ARG A 158 -0.07 -39.92 25.52
N PHE A 159 0.53 -40.87 26.25
CA PHE A 159 0.92 -42.16 25.69
C PHE A 159 0.48 -43.31 26.61
N ARG A 160 -0.08 -44.35 26.01
CA ARG A 160 -0.62 -45.52 26.71
C ARG A 160 0.23 -46.76 26.46
N SER A 161 0.67 -47.42 27.52
CA SER A 161 1.41 -48.68 27.47
C SER A 161 1.12 -49.52 28.72
N GLN A 162 1.40 -50.82 28.64
CA GLN A 162 1.29 -51.74 29.78
C GLN A 162 2.41 -51.51 30.82
N ASP A 163 3.48 -50.81 30.45
CA ASP A 163 4.57 -50.45 31.34
C ASP A 163 4.54 -48.94 31.65
N ALA A 164 4.38 -48.61 32.94
CA ALA A 164 4.35 -47.24 33.41
C ALA A 164 5.65 -46.47 33.14
N ALA A 165 6.81 -47.13 33.24
CA ALA A 165 8.10 -46.49 32.99
C ALA A 165 8.30 -46.18 31.50
N LEU A 166 7.88 -47.11 30.64
CA LEU A 166 7.93 -46.95 29.20
C LEU A 166 7.03 -45.80 28.73
N SER A 167 5.81 -45.68 29.28
CA SER A 167 4.90 -44.59 28.93
C SER A 167 5.53 -43.20 29.16
N ALA A 168 6.21 -43.01 30.29
CA ALA A 168 6.88 -41.74 30.60
C ALA A 168 8.11 -41.52 29.71
N ALA A 169 8.91 -42.57 29.49
CA ALA A 169 10.11 -42.51 28.65
C ALA A 169 9.78 -42.15 27.19
N VAL A 170 8.70 -42.69 26.64
CA VAL A 170 8.24 -42.41 25.26
C VAL A 170 7.85 -40.94 25.10
N VAL A 171 7.06 -40.38 26.01
CA VAL A 171 6.62 -38.98 25.92
C VAL A 171 7.80 -38.02 26.07
N ASN A 172 8.72 -38.27 27.01
CA ASN A 172 9.91 -37.45 27.18
C ASN A 172 10.85 -37.55 25.97
N ALA A 173 11.07 -38.76 25.43
CA ALA A 173 11.87 -38.96 24.23
C ALA A 173 11.27 -38.27 23.00
N LEU A 174 9.93 -38.21 22.88
CA LEU A 174 9.24 -37.50 21.82
C LEU A 174 9.45 -35.98 21.91
N ILE A 175 9.38 -35.41 23.11
CA ILE A 175 9.67 -33.98 23.34
C ILE A 175 11.12 -33.67 23.00
N GLU A 176 12.08 -34.48 23.45
CA GLU A 176 13.50 -34.30 23.11
C GLU A 176 13.79 -34.47 21.62
N ALA A 177 13.13 -35.40 20.93
CA ALA A 177 13.24 -35.58 19.49
C ALA A 177 12.71 -34.35 18.74
N PHE A 178 11.57 -33.81 19.18
CA PHE A 178 11.01 -32.57 18.64
C PHE A 178 11.98 -31.39 18.82
N CYS A 179 12.48 -31.14 20.03
CA CYS A 179 13.41 -30.03 20.28
C CYS A 179 14.67 -30.11 19.41
N ARG A 180 15.24 -31.31 19.27
CA ARG A 180 16.41 -31.52 18.38
C ARG A 180 16.07 -31.30 16.91
N GLN A 181 14.89 -31.74 16.45
CA GLN A 181 14.45 -31.53 15.08
C GLN A 181 14.19 -30.05 14.79
N ASP A 182 13.53 -29.33 15.69
CA ASP A 182 13.26 -27.90 15.58
C ASP A 182 14.55 -27.08 15.52
N GLU A 183 15.50 -27.35 16.43
CA GLU A 183 16.81 -26.72 16.42
C GLU A 183 17.56 -26.96 15.11
N ASN A 184 17.53 -28.20 14.59
CA ASN A 184 18.20 -28.54 13.34
C ASN A 184 17.52 -27.90 12.12
N ALA A 185 16.19 -27.94 12.06
CA ALA A 185 15.42 -27.30 10.99
C ALA A 185 15.68 -25.80 10.95
N ARG A 186 15.73 -25.14 12.13
CA ARG A 186 16.04 -23.72 12.22
C ARG A 186 17.48 -23.41 11.86
N LYS A 187 18.45 -24.21 12.30
CA LYS A 187 19.86 -24.07 11.88
C LYS A 187 19.99 -24.19 10.37
N GLN A 188 19.33 -25.17 9.76
CA GLN A 188 19.34 -25.36 8.31
C GLN A 188 18.66 -24.20 7.58
N ALA A 189 17.46 -23.78 7.98
CA ALA A 189 16.77 -22.63 7.39
C ALA A 189 17.61 -21.34 7.49
N THR A 190 18.32 -21.15 8.61
CA THR A 190 19.23 -20.00 8.81
C THR A 190 20.47 -20.11 7.92
N GLN A 191 21.06 -21.30 7.79
CA GLN A 191 22.18 -21.56 6.88
C GLN A 191 21.78 -21.34 5.42
N ASP A 192 20.59 -21.82 5.02
CA ASP A 192 20.04 -21.65 3.68
C ASP A 192 19.76 -20.17 3.38
N ALA A 193 19.13 -19.44 4.32
CA ALA A 193 18.91 -18.01 4.21
C ALA A 193 20.23 -17.22 4.13
N THR A 194 21.22 -17.56 4.95
CA THR A 194 22.55 -16.94 4.92
C THR A 194 23.26 -17.21 3.59
N THR A 195 23.17 -18.44 3.08
CA THR A 195 23.74 -18.81 1.78
C THR A 195 23.07 -18.06 0.63
N TRP A 196 21.74 -17.93 0.68
CA TRP A 196 20.98 -17.14 -0.28
C TRP A 196 21.35 -15.66 -0.22
N LEU A 197 21.38 -15.04 0.97
CA LEU A 197 21.78 -13.64 1.18
C LEU A 197 23.21 -13.39 0.68
N THR A 198 24.14 -14.30 0.98
CA THR A 198 25.54 -14.20 0.52
C THR A 198 25.60 -14.23 -1.01
N THR A 199 24.82 -15.10 -1.65
CA THR A 199 24.74 -15.19 -3.12
C THR A 199 24.18 -13.89 -3.73
N GLN A 200 23.12 -13.33 -3.13
CA GLN A 200 22.56 -12.05 -3.57
C GLN A 200 23.56 -10.90 -3.36
N LEU A 201 24.27 -10.88 -2.24
CA LEU A 201 25.25 -9.85 -1.92
C LEU A 201 26.42 -9.85 -2.90
N VAL A 202 26.90 -11.02 -3.33
CA VAL A 202 27.90 -11.14 -4.39
C VAL A 202 27.35 -10.61 -5.72
N ALA A 203 26.12 -10.98 -6.10
CA ALA A 203 25.50 -10.50 -7.33
C ALA A 203 25.28 -8.97 -7.33
N LEU A 204 24.81 -8.41 -6.22
CA LEU A 204 24.66 -6.96 -6.04
C LEU A 204 26.01 -6.25 -6.08
N LYS A 205 27.04 -6.81 -5.46
CA LYS A 205 28.39 -6.25 -5.51
C LYS A 205 28.91 -6.20 -6.95
N THR A 206 28.81 -7.30 -7.70
CA THR A 206 29.24 -7.32 -9.10
C THR A 206 28.48 -6.31 -9.95
N ARG A 207 27.17 -6.15 -9.69
CA ARG A 207 26.34 -5.17 -10.41
C ARG A 207 26.72 -3.73 -10.08
N THR A 208 26.99 -3.45 -8.80
CA THR A 208 27.43 -2.12 -8.34
C THR A 208 28.78 -1.78 -8.96
N ASP A 209 29.76 -2.68 -8.91
CA ASP A 209 31.07 -2.49 -9.52
C ASP A 209 30.98 -2.25 -11.04
N ASP A 210 30.08 -2.96 -11.74
CA ASP A 210 29.85 -2.77 -13.17
C ASP A 210 29.17 -1.44 -13.49
N ASP A 211 28.22 -1.00 -12.67
CA ASP A 211 27.54 0.29 -12.84
C ASP A 211 28.49 1.47 -12.57
N ASP A 212 29.35 1.37 -11.56
CA ASP A 212 30.41 2.36 -11.28
C ASP A 212 31.42 2.44 -12.42
N ARG A 213 31.82 1.30 -13.00
CA ARG A 213 32.68 1.26 -14.19
C ARG A 213 32.03 1.95 -15.39
N LYS A 214 30.76 1.65 -15.69
CA LYS A 214 30.03 2.30 -16.79
C LYS A 214 29.94 3.80 -16.60
N LEU A 215 29.71 4.26 -15.37
CA LEU A 215 29.62 5.68 -15.04
C LEU A 215 30.97 6.37 -15.26
N THR A 216 32.06 5.75 -14.80
CA THR A 216 33.43 6.26 -15.01
C THR A 216 33.83 6.25 -16.49
N ASP A 217 33.43 5.21 -17.24
CA ASP A 217 33.69 5.12 -18.68
C ASP A 217 32.88 6.15 -19.47
N PHE A 218 31.63 6.40 -19.08
CA PHE A 218 30.77 7.43 -19.67
C PHE A 218 31.33 8.83 -19.44
N GLN A 219 31.80 9.11 -18.21
CA GLN A 219 32.48 10.37 -17.89
C GLN A 219 33.73 10.57 -18.76
N ARG A 220 34.56 9.53 -18.91
CA ARG A 220 35.77 9.57 -19.75
C ARG A 220 35.44 9.79 -21.23
N GLN A 221 34.41 9.13 -21.75
CA GLN A 221 34.00 9.25 -23.17
C GLN A 221 33.45 10.63 -23.49
N HIS A 222 32.68 11.24 -22.58
CA HIS A 222 32.06 12.54 -22.79
C HIS A 222 32.89 13.72 -22.23
N GLY A 223 34.11 13.48 -21.74
CA GLY A 223 35.01 14.52 -21.27
C GLY A 223 34.53 15.25 -20.01
N MET A 224 33.64 14.63 -19.23
CA MET A 224 33.09 15.19 -17.99
C MET A 224 34.08 14.98 -16.84
N LEU A 225 35.25 15.64 -16.89
CA LEU A 225 36.31 15.44 -15.89
C LEU A 225 36.26 16.43 -14.71
N ASN A 226 35.35 17.40 -14.69
CA ASN A 226 35.24 18.39 -13.63
C ASN A 226 33.78 18.64 -13.23
N ILE A 227 33.24 17.78 -12.38
CA ILE A 227 32.11 18.17 -11.53
C ILE A 227 32.65 18.07 -10.11
N PRO A 228 32.88 19.19 -9.41
CA PRO A 228 33.35 19.14 -8.04
C PRO A 228 32.40 18.24 -7.25
N GLU A 229 32.98 17.31 -6.49
CA GLU A 229 32.28 16.68 -5.38
C GLU A 229 31.50 17.76 -4.65
N THR A 230 30.22 17.49 -4.43
CA THR A 230 29.36 18.28 -3.57
C THR A 230 30.13 18.60 -2.29
N LEU A 231 30.57 19.86 -2.15
CA LEU A 231 30.97 20.40 -0.86
C LEU A 231 29.83 20.09 0.13
N ALA A 232 30.18 19.81 1.38
CA ALA A 232 29.31 19.36 2.48
C ALA A 232 28.12 20.30 2.83
N ASN A 233 27.81 21.24 1.95
CA ASN A 233 26.92 22.39 2.10
C ASN A 233 25.70 22.30 1.14
N GLY A 234 25.61 21.26 0.31
CA GLY A 234 24.42 20.99 -0.52
C GLY A 234 24.20 21.91 -1.74
N GLN A 235 25.13 22.80 -2.07
CA GLN A 235 24.99 23.67 -3.26
C GLN A 235 25.47 22.96 -4.54
N ARG A 236 24.60 22.94 -5.55
CA ARG A 236 24.87 22.46 -6.90
C ARG A 236 25.72 23.50 -7.64
N THR A 237 26.90 23.11 -8.10
CA THR A 237 27.68 23.91 -9.05
C THR A 237 27.32 23.48 -10.47
N ASP A 238 26.19 23.97 -10.98
CA ASP A 238 25.81 23.88 -12.40
C ASP A 238 26.61 24.89 -13.26
N VAL A 239 27.92 25.01 -13.02
CA VAL A 239 28.75 26.11 -13.54
C VAL A 239 29.00 25.98 -15.04
N GLU A 240 29.04 24.76 -15.58
CA GLU A 240 29.26 24.55 -17.02
C GLU A 240 27.97 24.74 -17.85
N HIS A 241 26.81 24.31 -17.35
CA HIS A 241 25.53 24.48 -18.05
C HIS A 241 25.12 25.97 -18.17
N ALA A 242 25.47 26.79 -17.19
CA ALA A 242 25.16 28.23 -17.21
C ALA A 242 25.91 29.00 -18.32
N ALA A 243 27.14 28.60 -18.64
CA ALA A 243 27.95 29.28 -19.65
C ALA A 243 27.40 29.10 -21.08
N GLN A 244 27.01 27.87 -21.44
CA GLN A 244 26.48 27.56 -22.79
C GLN A 244 25.09 28.18 -23.02
N LEU A 245 24.24 28.19 -21.98
CA LEU A 245 22.94 28.87 -22.02
C LEU A 245 23.10 30.39 -22.20
N GLY A 246 24.13 30.97 -21.59
CA GLY A 246 24.50 32.38 -21.81
C GLY A 246 24.90 32.68 -23.25
N GLU A 247 25.66 31.81 -23.90
CA GLU A 247 26.05 31.96 -25.31
C GLU A 247 24.84 31.93 -26.26
N ILE A 248 23.88 31.02 -26.01
CA ILE A 248 22.64 30.93 -26.79
C ILE A 248 21.81 32.23 -26.66
N ASP A 249 21.68 32.79 -25.45
CA ASP A 249 20.96 34.05 -25.23
C ASP A 249 21.62 35.20 -26.00
N VAL A 250 22.95 35.34 -25.91
CA VAL A 250 23.70 36.37 -26.64
C VAL A 250 23.51 36.24 -28.16
N LEU A 251 23.65 35.03 -28.71
CA LEU A 251 23.44 34.78 -30.15
C LEU A 251 21.98 35.01 -30.58
N SER A 252 21.01 34.73 -29.71
CA SER A 252 19.59 34.98 -29.99
C SER A 252 19.30 36.48 -30.10
N ARG A 253 19.87 37.29 -29.20
CA ARG A 253 19.77 38.76 -29.25
C ARG A 253 20.47 39.31 -30.47
N GLU A 254 21.66 38.80 -30.79
CA GLU A 254 22.39 39.21 -31.99
C GLU A 254 21.61 38.87 -33.27
N LEU A 255 20.93 37.72 -33.32
CA LEU A 255 20.08 37.36 -34.46
C LEU A 255 18.96 38.38 -34.66
N VAL A 256 18.28 38.82 -33.60
CA VAL A 256 17.24 39.86 -33.70
C VAL A 256 17.81 41.16 -34.29
N THR A 257 19.00 41.57 -33.85
CA THR A 257 19.66 42.76 -34.41
C THR A 257 20.02 42.58 -35.89
N ALA A 258 20.60 41.45 -36.26
CA ALA A 258 20.98 41.15 -37.65
C ALA A 258 19.76 41.03 -38.58
N THR A 259 18.66 40.43 -38.11
CA THR A 259 17.40 40.34 -38.86
C THR A 259 16.79 41.72 -39.06
N THR A 260 16.84 42.58 -38.03
CA THR A 260 16.36 43.96 -38.14
C THR A 260 17.17 44.73 -39.19
N ASP A 261 18.51 44.62 -39.17
CA ASP A 261 19.39 45.24 -40.15
C ASP A 261 19.12 44.74 -41.59
N ARG A 262 18.87 43.43 -41.76
CA ARG A 262 18.50 42.86 -43.07
C ARG A 262 17.15 43.40 -43.56
N ILE A 263 16.13 43.48 -42.70
CA ILE A 263 14.81 44.00 -43.07
C ILE A 263 14.90 45.46 -43.50
N VAL A 264 15.64 46.28 -42.74
CA VAL A 264 15.81 47.71 -43.06
C VAL A 264 16.56 47.87 -44.38
N SER A 265 17.70 47.20 -44.56
CA SER A 265 18.48 47.28 -45.80
C SER A 265 17.74 46.71 -47.03
N GLU A 266 16.93 45.67 -46.85
CA GLU A 266 16.07 45.15 -47.91
C GLU A 266 14.98 46.15 -48.32
N ALA A 267 14.34 46.81 -47.34
CA ALA A 267 13.35 47.84 -47.60
C ALA A 267 13.95 49.07 -48.31
N GLU A 268 15.15 49.50 -47.90
CA GLU A 268 15.92 50.57 -48.55
C GLU A 268 16.28 50.21 -50.00
N TYR A 269 16.80 49.00 -50.25
CA TYR A 269 17.11 48.55 -51.60
C TYR A 269 15.86 48.45 -52.49
N ARG A 270 14.76 47.86 -51.98
CA ARG A 270 13.51 47.73 -52.74
C ARG A 270 12.90 49.09 -53.07
N SER A 271 12.92 50.04 -52.13
CA SER A 271 12.45 51.40 -52.37
C SER A 271 13.34 52.16 -53.35
N ALA A 272 14.66 51.97 -53.30
CA ALA A 272 15.60 52.56 -54.25
C ALA A 272 15.49 51.97 -55.67
N VAL A 273 15.04 50.72 -55.82
CA VAL A 273 14.76 50.09 -57.12
C VAL A 273 13.40 50.53 -57.70
N ALA A 274 12.40 50.74 -56.83
CA ALA A 274 11.03 51.07 -57.25
C ALA A 274 10.77 52.57 -57.48
N GLY A 275 11.60 53.46 -56.92
CA GLY A 275 11.48 54.92 -57.03
C GLY A 275 12.85 55.59 -57.12
N ASP A 276 12.92 56.90 -56.85
CA ASP A 276 14.20 57.62 -56.91
C ASP A 276 15.09 57.25 -55.70
N PRO A 277 16.33 56.78 -55.92
CA PRO A 277 17.23 56.36 -54.84
C PRO A 277 17.62 57.50 -53.89
N GLU A 278 17.52 58.75 -54.35
CA GLU A 278 17.75 59.95 -53.54
C GLU A 278 16.65 60.19 -52.49
N LEU A 279 15.38 59.89 -52.82
CA LEU A 279 14.25 60.04 -51.88
C LEU A 279 14.38 59.08 -50.68
N VAL A 280 15.01 57.92 -50.88
CA VAL A 280 15.32 56.95 -49.82
C VAL A 280 16.44 57.45 -48.90
N LEU A 281 17.43 58.18 -49.45
CA LEU A 281 18.45 58.87 -48.66
C LEU A 281 17.88 60.08 -47.90
N ALA A 282 17.00 60.85 -48.53
CA ALA A 282 16.37 62.01 -47.92
C ALA A 282 15.41 61.63 -46.79
N SER A 283 14.77 60.48 -46.87
CA SER A 283 13.85 59.98 -45.83
C SER A 283 14.54 59.30 -44.66
N ASN A 284 15.78 58.83 -44.81
CA ASN A 284 16.50 58.09 -43.77
C ASN A 284 17.66 58.89 -43.16
N PRO A 285 17.51 59.45 -41.94
CA PRO A 285 18.54 60.26 -41.28
C PRO A 285 19.84 59.48 -40.98
N ARG A 286 19.77 58.15 -40.80
CA ARG A 286 20.97 57.29 -40.64
C ARG A 286 21.85 57.28 -41.89
N LEU A 287 21.25 57.33 -43.07
CA LEU A 287 21.95 57.30 -44.35
C LEU A 287 22.48 58.67 -44.74
N GLN A 288 21.83 59.77 -44.31
CA GLN A 288 22.31 61.14 -44.54
C GLN A 288 23.70 61.37 -43.92
N ALA A 289 23.95 60.85 -42.72
CA ALA A 289 25.24 60.98 -42.03
C ALA A 289 26.41 60.33 -42.79
N THR A 290 26.15 59.25 -43.54
CA THR A 290 27.19 58.46 -44.25
C THR A 290 27.24 58.78 -45.74
N GLY A 291 26.12 59.24 -46.33
CA GLY A 291 25.94 59.44 -47.77
C GLY A 291 26.22 60.86 -48.30
N ASN A 292 26.51 61.82 -47.41
CA ASN A 292 26.56 63.26 -47.72
C ASN A 292 27.43 63.65 -48.93
N PHE A 293 28.50 62.93 -49.25
CA PHE A 293 29.39 63.30 -50.36
C PHE A 293 28.83 62.92 -51.75
N MET A 294 28.15 61.78 -51.88
CA MET A 294 27.62 61.32 -53.18
C MET A 294 26.24 61.90 -53.46
N SER A 295 25.41 62.08 -52.42
CA SER A 295 24.17 62.84 -52.55
C SER A 295 24.46 64.30 -52.90
N ALA A 296 25.50 64.92 -52.33
CA ALA A 296 25.89 66.29 -52.69
C ALA A 296 26.33 66.42 -54.17
N LEU A 297 27.08 65.44 -54.69
CA LEU A 297 27.45 65.43 -56.11
C LEU A 297 26.21 65.26 -57.01
N LEU A 298 25.31 64.33 -56.66
CA LEU A 298 24.09 64.10 -57.42
C LEU A 298 23.17 65.34 -57.43
N VAL A 299 23.02 65.98 -56.28
CA VAL A 299 22.30 67.26 -56.13
C VAL A 299 22.97 68.33 -57.00
N GLN A 300 24.29 68.46 -56.96
CA GLN A 300 25.03 69.42 -57.78
C GLN A 300 24.84 69.17 -59.29
N LEU A 301 24.87 67.91 -59.73
CA LEU A 301 24.62 67.54 -61.13
C LEU A 301 23.17 67.87 -61.54
N ARG A 302 22.19 67.61 -60.68
CA ARG A 302 20.78 67.92 -60.91
C ARG A 302 20.49 69.42 -60.94
N THR A 303 21.11 70.22 -60.05
CA THR A 303 21.01 71.69 -60.10
C THR A 303 21.60 72.24 -61.38
N ARG A 304 22.78 71.75 -61.79
CA ARG A 304 23.41 72.19 -63.03
C ARG A 304 22.59 71.81 -64.27
N ARG A 305 21.95 70.64 -64.24
CA ARG A 305 20.99 70.20 -65.26
C ARG A 305 19.77 71.13 -65.31
N SER A 306 19.17 71.47 -64.16
CA SER A 306 18.01 72.37 -64.13
C SER A 306 18.33 73.77 -64.64
N ASP A 307 19.53 74.29 -64.34
CA ASP A 307 19.99 75.60 -64.83
C ASP A 307 20.12 75.61 -66.36
N LEU A 308 20.72 74.56 -66.93
CA LEU A 308 20.85 74.39 -68.39
C LEU A 308 19.51 74.15 -69.08
N GLU A 309 18.57 73.45 -68.45
CA GLU A 309 17.20 73.28 -68.97
C GLU A 309 16.45 74.62 -69.02
N GLN A 310 16.61 75.48 -68.01
CA GLN A 310 16.02 76.83 -68.01
C GLN A 310 16.64 77.72 -69.09
N GLU A 311 17.97 77.70 -69.25
CA GLU A 311 18.68 78.44 -70.30
C GLU A 311 18.26 77.95 -71.70
N GLN A 312 18.15 76.63 -71.88
CA GLN A 312 17.64 76.02 -73.11
C GLN A 312 16.20 76.46 -73.40
N ALA A 313 15.33 76.47 -72.39
CA ALA A 313 13.93 76.86 -72.55
C ALA A 313 13.80 78.34 -72.98
N GLN A 314 14.61 79.24 -72.43
CA GLN A 314 14.66 80.66 -72.81
C GLN A 314 15.18 80.84 -74.25
N LEU A 315 16.36 80.28 -74.55
CA LEU A 315 16.99 80.41 -75.88
C LEU A 315 16.16 79.77 -77.00
N ARG A 316 15.43 78.69 -76.70
CA ARG A 316 14.56 78.02 -77.67
C ARG A 316 13.35 78.87 -78.04
N ILE A 317 12.81 79.65 -77.10
CA ILE A 317 11.69 80.57 -77.35
C ILE A 317 12.15 81.76 -78.20
N GLU A 318 13.35 82.31 -77.93
CA GLU A 318 13.86 83.50 -78.63
C GLU A 318 14.46 83.20 -80.03
N HIS A 319 15.18 82.09 -80.19
CA HIS A 319 16.00 81.82 -81.38
C HIS A 319 15.65 80.52 -82.12
N GLY A 320 14.67 79.75 -81.64
CA GLY A 320 14.22 78.50 -82.25
C GLY A 320 15.11 77.27 -81.93
N PRO A 321 14.67 76.06 -82.32
CA PRO A 321 15.25 74.79 -81.85
C PRO A 321 16.61 74.39 -82.45
N ASN A 322 17.03 75.04 -83.55
CA ASN A 322 18.25 74.69 -84.30
C ASN A 322 19.38 75.72 -84.12
N PHE A 323 19.24 76.68 -83.21
CA PHE A 323 20.29 77.65 -82.90
C PHE A 323 21.53 76.91 -82.36
N PRO A 324 22.77 77.20 -82.85
CA PRO A 324 23.97 76.45 -82.47
C PRO A 324 24.18 76.29 -80.97
N ARG A 325 23.86 77.33 -80.18
CA ARG A 325 23.94 77.30 -78.72
C ARG A 325 22.93 76.35 -78.06
N VAL A 326 21.73 76.21 -78.64
CA VAL A 326 20.68 75.29 -78.15
C VAL A 326 21.08 73.82 -78.39
N VAL A 327 21.82 73.55 -79.48
CA VAL A 327 22.38 72.22 -79.77
C VAL A 327 23.52 71.88 -78.81
N GLU A 328 24.40 72.84 -78.54
CA GLU A 328 25.50 72.69 -77.55
C GLU A 328 24.96 72.42 -76.14
N ILE A 329 23.96 73.19 -75.67
CA ILE A 329 23.32 72.97 -74.37
C ILE A 329 22.62 71.60 -74.32
N ARG A 330 22.01 71.17 -75.43
CA ARG A 330 21.36 69.84 -75.51
C ARG A 330 22.36 68.71 -75.31
N SER A 331 23.51 68.74 -75.98
CA SER A 331 24.54 67.71 -75.78
C SER A 331 25.11 67.76 -74.36
N GLN A 332 25.25 68.94 -73.76
CA GLN A 332 25.67 69.07 -72.35
C GLN A 332 24.65 68.48 -71.36
N ILE A 333 23.35 68.66 -71.62
CA ILE A 333 22.28 68.02 -70.82
C ILE A 333 22.35 66.49 -70.97
N GLU A 334 22.58 65.99 -72.19
CA GLU A 334 22.66 64.55 -72.47
C GLU A 334 23.90 63.91 -71.81
N ASP A 335 25.04 64.60 -71.80
CA ASP A 335 26.24 64.22 -71.03
C ASP A 335 25.97 64.22 -69.52
N LEU A 336 25.30 65.26 -68.98
CA LEU A 336 24.90 65.32 -67.57
C LEU A 336 23.92 64.19 -67.20
N ASP A 337 22.96 63.86 -68.06
CA ASP A 337 22.02 62.74 -67.85
C ASP A 337 22.76 61.40 -67.79
N SER A 338 23.79 61.21 -68.62
CA SER A 338 24.62 60.01 -68.58
C SER A 338 25.42 59.90 -67.27
N GLN A 339 25.94 61.03 -66.77
CA GLN A 339 26.65 61.11 -65.49
C GLN A 339 25.72 60.85 -64.31
N ILE A 340 24.52 61.43 -64.32
CA ILE A 340 23.49 61.19 -63.28
C ILE A 340 23.11 59.71 -63.24
N LYS A 341 22.84 59.08 -64.40
CA LYS A 341 22.54 57.63 -64.45
C LYS A 341 23.69 56.76 -63.94
N ALA A 342 24.94 57.14 -64.22
CA ALA A 342 26.12 56.42 -63.73
C ALA A 342 26.27 56.56 -62.21
N GLU A 343 25.99 57.72 -61.64
CA GLU A 343 26.00 57.93 -60.18
C GLU A 343 24.81 57.22 -59.50
N ASP A 344 23.62 57.25 -60.07
CA ASP A 344 22.45 56.49 -59.57
C ASP A 344 22.73 54.98 -59.56
N ALA A 345 23.40 54.44 -60.59
CA ALA A 345 23.78 53.04 -60.64
C ALA A 345 24.78 52.66 -59.55
N LYS A 346 25.76 53.52 -59.24
CA LYS A 346 26.70 53.32 -58.12
C LYS A 346 25.97 53.35 -56.78
N LEU A 347 24.96 54.22 -56.64
CA LEU A 347 24.15 54.34 -55.43
C LEU A 347 23.31 53.07 -55.20
N LEU A 348 22.69 52.57 -56.26
CA LEU A 348 21.92 51.31 -56.22
C LEU A 348 22.81 50.11 -55.86
N GLU A 349 24.03 50.05 -56.38
CA GLU A 349 24.99 48.99 -56.05
C GLU A 349 25.42 49.05 -54.58
N ARG A 350 25.51 50.24 -53.98
CA ARG A 350 25.75 50.35 -52.53
C ARG A 350 24.61 49.79 -51.71
N PHE A 351 23.35 50.12 -52.02
CA PHE A 351 22.18 49.52 -51.36
C PHE A 351 22.12 48.01 -51.54
N ARG A 352 22.48 47.52 -52.73
CA ARG A 352 22.60 46.07 -52.97
C ARG A 352 23.68 45.44 -52.10
N SER A 353 24.85 46.08 -52.00
CA SER A 353 25.97 45.59 -51.20
C SER A 353 25.66 45.61 -49.69
N SER A 354 24.95 46.62 -49.19
CA SER A 354 24.55 46.71 -47.78
C SER A 354 23.54 45.63 -47.43
N TRP A 355 22.52 45.44 -48.28
CA TRP A 355 21.56 44.34 -48.12
C TRP A 355 22.23 42.97 -48.15
N ARG A 356 23.16 42.75 -49.08
CA ARG A 356 23.93 41.50 -49.16
C ARG A 356 24.73 41.26 -47.88
N THR A 357 25.43 42.28 -47.38
CA THR A 357 26.22 42.19 -46.15
C THR A 357 25.35 41.89 -44.94
N ALA A 358 24.19 42.56 -44.81
CA ALA A 358 23.24 42.32 -43.73
C ALA A 358 22.63 40.90 -43.81
N SER A 359 22.31 40.42 -45.02
CA SER A 359 21.83 39.06 -45.24
C SER A 359 22.87 38.00 -44.89
N ASP A 360 24.12 38.21 -45.30
CA ASP A 360 25.22 37.28 -45.00
C ASP A 360 25.49 37.23 -43.48
N ARG A 361 25.42 38.38 -42.79
CA ARG A 361 25.51 38.47 -41.33
C ARG A 361 24.39 37.69 -40.64
N GLU A 362 23.13 37.86 -41.06
CA GLU A 362 22.01 37.10 -40.50
C GLU A 362 22.23 35.58 -40.67
N GLN A 363 22.66 35.14 -41.85
CA GLN A 363 22.92 33.72 -42.11
C GLN A 363 24.03 33.17 -41.22
N LEU A 364 25.10 33.93 -41.00
CA LEU A 364 26.21 33.54 -40.14
C LEU A 364 25.75 33.37 -38.69
N VAL A 365 25.05 34.37 -38.12
CA VAL A 365 24.54 34.32 -36.74
C VAL A 365 23.50 33.22 -36.57
N ARG A 366 22.64 33.01 -37.57
CA ARG A 366 21.68 31.90 -37.56
C ARG A 366 22.34 30.53 -37.64
N LYS A 367 23.51 30.43 -38.27
CA LYS A 367 24.29 29.19 -38.30
C LYS A 367 24.97 28.95 -36.95
N SER A 368 25.66 29.95 -36.39
CA SER A 368 26.30 29.82 -35.07
C SER A 368 25.28 29.52 -33.97
N LEU A 369 24.09 30.14 -33.99
CA LEU A 369 23.02 29.82 -33.06
C LEU A 369 22.59 28.35 -33.16
N ARG A 370 22.45 27.82 -34.39
CA ARG A 370 22.11 26.41 -34.60
C ARG A 370 23.20 25.48 -34.07
N ASP A 371 24.46 25.78 -34.36
CA ASP A 371 25.60 24.98 -33.90
C ASP A 371 25.72 25.01 -32.35
N ALA A 372 25.49 26.18 -31.73
CA ALA A 372 25.44 26.33 -30.28
C ALA A 372 24.25 25.58 -29.65
N THR A 373 23.06 25.62 -30.27
CA THR A 373 21.91 24.85 -29.79
C THR A 373 22.12 23.35 -29.90
N ASP A 374 22.72 22.86 -30.99
CA ASP A 374 22.98 21.42 -31.19
C ASP A 374 24.04 20.88 -30.20
N THR A 375 25.11 21.65 -29.96
CA THR A 375 26.10 21.31 -28.93
C THR A 375 25.50 21.33 -27.53
N GLY A 376 24.70 22.34 -27.20
CA GLY A 376 23.98 22.42 -25.93
C GLY A 376 23.02 21.25 -25.70
N LEU A 377 22.26 20.84 -26.74
CA LEU A 377 21.37 19.68 -26.66
C LEU A 377 22.13 18.38 -26.43
N LYS A 378 23.25 18.15 -27.12
CA LYS A 378 24.09 16.96 -26.93
C LYS A 378 24.70 16.88 -25.54
N MET A 379 25.16 18.01 -25.00
CA MET A 379 25.66 18.08 -23.62
C MET A 379 24.56 17.81 -22.61
N ASN A 380 23.37 18.38 -22.81
CA ASN A 380 22.21 18.14 -21.95
C ASN A 380 21.75 16.67 -21.99
N GLU A 381 21.70 16.05 -23.18
CA GLU A 381 21.37 14.63 -23.32
C GLU A 381 22.38 13.74 -22.57
N ALA A 382 23.67 14.05 -22.70
CA ALA A 382 24.72 13.33 -21.98
C ALA A 382 24.60 13.54 -20.45
N ALA A 383 24.32 14.75 -19.99
CA ALA A 383 24.11 15.07 -18.57
C ALA A 383 22.89 14.35 -17.99
N LEU A 384 21.78 14.29 -18.73
CA LEU A 384 20.58 13.56 -18.32
C LEU A 384 20.86 12.05 -18.22
N LYS A 385 21.53 11.47 -19.22
CA LYS A 385 21.91 10.05 -19.22
C LYS A 385 22.85 9.72 -18.07
N TYR A 386 23.82 10.60 -17.79
CA TYR A 386 24.68 10.50 -16.63
C TYR A 386 23.90 10.54 -15.31
N ALA A 387 22.94 11.45 -15.17
CA ALA A 387 22.11 11.55 -13.96
C ALA A 387 21.29 10.28 -13.71
N VAL A 388 20.71 9.68 -14.77
CA VAL A 388 19.99 8.41 -14.67
C VAL A 388 20.94 7.26 -14.27
N MET A 389 22.11 7.14 -14.91
CA MET A 389 23.10 6.13 -14.57
C MET A 389 23.59 6.27 -13.12
N ARG A 390 23.81 7.50 -12.65
CA ARG A 390 24.20 7.78 -11.27
C ARG A 390 23.09 7.40 -10.29
N GLN A 391 21.84 7.68 -10.62
CA GLN A 391 20.70 7.29 -9.80
C GLN A 391 20.59 5.75 -9.70
N GLU A 392 20.78 5.03 -10.79
CA GLU A 392 20.80 3.56 -10.80
C GLU A 392 21.97 2.99 -9.98
N ALA A 393 23.17 3.54 -10.13
CA ALA A 393 24.35 3.14 -9.36
C ALA A 393 24.13 3.35 -7.85
N ASN A 394 23.64 4.53 -7.44
CA ASN A 394 23.32 4.82 -6.04
C ASN A 394 22.24 3.88 -5.50
N ALA A 395 21.18 3.60 -6.26
CA ALA A 395 20.12 2.69 -5.83
C ALA A 395 20.65 1.27 -5.61
N ASN A 396 21.53 0.77 -6.48
CA ASN A 396 22.15 -0.54 -6.34
C ASN A 396 23.11 -0.58 -5.14
N HIS A 397 23.90 0.48 -4.93
CA HIS A 397 24.76 0.64 -3.77
C HIS A 397 23.97 0.64 -2.45
N ASP A 398 22.87 1.41 -2.38
CA ASP A 398 22.01 1.46 -1.20
C ASP A 398 21.35 0.10 -0.88
N MET A 399 21.02 -0.67 -1.92
CA MET A 399 20.52 -2.04 -1.74
C MET A 399 21.62 -2.96 -1.22
N TYR A 400 22.86 -2.83 -1.72
CA TYR A 400 24.01 -3.58 -1.22
C TYR A 400 24.25 -3.31 0.26
N VAL A 401 24.26 -2.03 0.67
CA VAL A 401 24.44 -1.64 2.08
C VAL A 401 23.34 -2.25 2.95
N ARG A 402 22.07 -2.12 2.55
CA ARG A 402 20.93 -2.68 3.32
C ARG A 402 21.00 -4.19 3.47
N VAL A 403 21.27 -4.93 2.39
CA VAL A 403 21.39 -6.39 2.44
C VAL A 403 22.59 -6.81 3.28
N SER A 404 23.71 -6.07 3.21
CA SER A 404 24.88 -6.34 4.05
C SER A 404 24.59 -6.15 5.54
N GLN A 405 23.90 -5.06 5.90
CA GLN A 405 23.49 -4.81 7.28
C GLN A 405 22.52 -5.89 7.77
N GLN A 406 21.54 -6.28 6.95
CA GLN A 406 20.60 -7.35 7.28
C GLN A 406 21.31 -8.71 7.45
N MET A 407 22.39 -8.97 6.72
CA MET A 407 23.21 -10.17 6.89
C MET A 407 23.96 -10.16 8.23
N GLU A 408 24.54 -9.02 8.63
CA GLU A 408 25.17 -8.86 9.95
C GLU A 408 24.17 -9.06 11.08
N GLU A 409 22.99 -8.45 10.98
CA GLU A 409 21.88 -8.61 11.92
C GLU A 409 21.39 -10.08 11.99
N ALA A 410 21.23 -10.75 10.85
CA ALA A 410 20.85 -12.15 10.79
C ALA A 410 21.91 -13.08 11.40
N GLY A 411 23.19 -12.78 11.20
CA GLY A 411 24.31 -13.50 11.80
C GLY A 411 24.34 -13.38 13.33
N LEU A 412 24.09 -12.17 13.84
CA LEU A 412 23.98 -11.93 15.29
C LEU A 412 22.73 -12.60 15.89
N ALA A 413 21.61 -12.60 15.16
CA ALA A 413 20.37 -13.25 15.58
C ALA A 413 20.45 -14.79 15.58
N ALA A 414 21.23 -15.38 14.68
CA ALA A 414 21.43 -16.83 14.59
C ALA A 414 22.07 -17.42 15.86
N GLY A 415 22.84 -16.63 16.61
CA GLY A 415 23.50 -17.05 17.84
C GLY A 415 22.62 -16.97 19.10
N SER A 416 21.48 -16.29 19.05
CA SER A 416 20.76 -15.85 20.26
C SER A 416 19.25 -16.00 20.11
N GLN A 417 18.66 -17.20 20.24
CA GLN A 417 17.25 -17.43 20.67
C GLN A 417 17.01 -18.86 21.20
N GLY A 418 16.21 -18.98 22.26
CA GLY A 418 15.72 -20.27 22.78
C GLY A 418 14.58 -20.87 21.94
N SER A 419 14.28 -22.15 22.17
CA SER A 419 13.20 -22.89 21.47
C SER A 419 11.84 -22.18 21.57
N GLU A 420 11.02 -22.30 20.51
CA GLU A 420 9.64 -21.78 20.44
C GLU A 420 8.71 -22.43 21.47
N ILE A 421 9.15 -23.57 22.02
CA ILE A 421 8.42 -24.34 23.01
C ILE A 421 9.00 -24.13 24.41
N SER A 422 8.11 -23.87 25.37
CA SER A 422 8.42 -23.96 26.79
C SER A 422 7.81 -25.24 27.37
N ILE A 423 8.66 -26.10 27.93
CA ILE A 423 8.21 -27.31 28.62
C ILE A 423 7.61 -26.89 29.97
N ILE A 424 6.33 -27.19 30.21
CA ILE A 424 5.68 -26.90 31.50
C ILE A 424 5.97 -28.05 32.46
N ASP A 425 5.61 -29.27 32.03
CA ASP A 425 5.75 -30.49 32.83
C ASP A 425 6.24 -31.64 31.96
N TYR A 426 7.33 -32.28 32.36
CA TYR A 426 7.78 -33.56 31.80
C TYR A 426 6.84 -34.71 32.20
N ALA A 427 6.81 -35.76 31.38
CA ALA A 427 6.03 -36.95 31.70
C ALA A 427 6.61 -37.67 32.91
N ARG A 428 5.78 -37.82 33.95
CA ARG A 428 6.09 -38.62 35.14
C ARG A 428 5.53 -40.03 34.98
N GLN A 429 6.17 -40.99 35.64
CA GLN A 429 5.67 -42.37 35.69
C GLN A 429 4.33 -42.41 36.43
N PRO A 430 3.24 -42.88 35.80
CA PRO A 430 1.93 -42.98 36.44
C PRO A 430 1.95 -44.09 37.50
N VAL A 431 1.39 -43.78 38.67
CA VAL A 431 1.28 -44.72 39.80
C VAL A 431 -0.01 -45.54 39.72
N GLU A 432 -1.07 -44.97 39.15
CA GLU A 432 -2.38 -45.59 38.99
C GLU A 432 -2.59 -46.08 37.55
N ALA A 433 -3.27 -47.23 37.41
CA ALA A 433 -3.67 -47.74 36.10
C ALA A 433 -4.85 -46.91 35.58
N TYR A 434 -4.83 -46.54 34.30
CA TYR A 434 -5.89 -45.79 33.64
C TYR A 434 -7.09 -46.68 33.26
N SER A 435 -6.84 -47.97 32.99
CA SER A 435 -7.88 -48.94 32.72
C SER A 435 -7.42 -50.34 33.12
N PRO A 436 -8.30 -51.20 33.67
CA PRO A 436 -9.72 -50.96 33.99
C PRO A 436 -9.95 -50.16 35.29
N ASP A 437 -10.87 -49.18 35.26
CA ASP A 437 -11.26 -48.41 36.44
C ASP A 437 -12.41 -49.13 37.17
N LEU A 438 -12.07 -49.84 38.25
CA LEU A 438 -13.01 -50.70 38.99
C LEU A 438 -14.34 -50.00 39.32
N LEU A 439 -14.29 -48.73 39.77
CA LEU A 439 -15.49 -48.00 40.18
C LEU A 439 -16.38 -47.59 38.99
N VAL A 440 -15.77 -47.16 37.88
CA VAL A 440 -16.49 -46.68 36.71
C VAL A 440 -17.11 -47.85 35.96
N ASP A 441 -16.34 -48.93 35.74
CA ASP A 441 -16.81 -50.12 35.05
C ASP A 441 -17.94 -50.81 35.83
N MET A 442 -17.84 -50.88 37.16
CA MET A 442 -18.91 -51.40 38.01
C MET A 442 -20.17 -50.53 37.99
N ALA A 443 -20.02 -49.20 37.95
CA ALA A 443 -21.17 -48.29 37.89
C ALA A 443 -21.91 -48.38 36.54
N ILE A 444 -21.17 -48.44 35.42
CA ILE A 444 -21.73 -48.59 34.08
C ILE A 444 -22.45 -49.94 33.97
N THR A 445 -21.80 -51.03 34.42
CA THR A 445 -22.41 -52.37 34.38
C THR A 445 -23.62 -52.47 35.30
N LEU A 446 -23.62 -51.81 36.46
CA LEU A 446 -24.82 -51.68 37.31
C LEU A 446 -25.96 -51.00 36.55
N PHE A 447 -25.69 -49.86 35.89
CA PHE A 447 -26.72 -49.12 35.17
C PHE A 447 -27.30 -49.93 34.00
N VAL A 448 -26.44 -50.51 33.17
CA VAL A 448 -26.84 -51.34 32.02
C VAL A 448 -27.61 -52.57 32.49
N SER A 449 -27.14 -53.26 33.54
CA SER A 449 -27.81 -54.43 34.08
C SER A 449 -29.15 -54.11 34.73
N LEU A 450 -29.32 -52.95 35.36
CA LEU A 450 -30.60 -52.48 35.92
C LEU A 450 -31.66 -52.31 34.81
N TRP A 451 -31.28 -51.67 33.70
CA TRP A 451 -32.15 -51.48 32.54
C TRP A 451 -32.49 -52.79 31.84
N MET A 452 -31.48 -53.65 31.64
CA MET A 452 -31.67 -54.97 31.05
C MET A 452 -32.57 -55.85 31.93
N ALA A 453 -32.38 -55.83 33.25
CA ALA A 453 -33.22 -56.55 34.20
C ALA A 453 -34.67 -56.03 34.19
N LEU A 454 -34.88 -54.72 34.11
CA LEU A 454 -36.21 -54.12 34.00
C LEU A 454 -36.92 -54.54 32.70
N ALA A 455 -36.21 -54.48 31.56
CA ALA A 455 -36.74 -54.88 30.27
C ALA A 455 -37.14 -56.37 30.25
N VAL A 456 -36.30 -57.25 30.81
CA VAL A 456 -36.57 -58.69 30.92
C VAL A 456 -37.77 -58.97 31.82
N VAL A 457 -37.90 -58.26 32.95
CA VAL A 457 -39.03 -58.39 33.88
C VAL A 457 -40.34 -57.98 33.20
N LEU A 458 -40.37 -56.83 32.51
CA LEU A 458 -41.55 -56.37 31.77
C LEU A 458 -41.94 -57.34 30.63
N LEU A 459 -40.94 -57.83 29.89
CA LEU A 459 -41.16 -58.80 28.84
C LEU A 459 -41.75 -60.10 29.41
N SER A 460 -41.24 -60.58 30.54
CA SER A 460 -41.72 -61.80 31.20
C SER A 460 -43.15 -61.72 31.71
N GLU A 461 -43.65 -60.51 32.00
CA GLU A 461 -45.03 -60.27 32.42
C GLU A 461 -45.99 -60.14 31.22
N SER A 462 -45.51 -59.63 30.09
CA SER A 462 -46.31 -59.51 28.86
C SER A 462 -46.59 -60.86 28.16
N LEU A 463 -45.79 -61.90 28.42
CA LEU A 463 -46.00 -63.25 27.88
C LEU A 463 -46.67 -64.16 28.92
N SER A 464 -48.00 -64.32 28.83
CA SER A 464 -48.82 -65.09 29.79
C SER A 464 -48.77 -66.62 29.65
N LEU A 465 -47.96 -67.17 28.74
CA LEU A 465 -47.79 -68.61 28.60
C LEU A 465 -46.56 -69.09 29.39
N ARG A 466 -46.77 -69.97 30.37
CA ARG A 466 -45.72 -70.58 31.22
C ARG A 466 -44.58 -71.24 30.41
N ILE A 467 -44.81 -71.55 29.13
CA ILE A 467 -43.84 -72.12 28.19
C ILE A 467 -42.88 -71.05 27.64
N ALA A 468 -43.34 -69.80 27.50
CA ALA A 468 -42.51 -68.68 27.05
C ALA A 468 -41.51 -68.21 28.11
N GLN A 469 -41.84 -68.35 29.40
CA GLN A 469 -40.93 -68.00 30.51
C GLN A 469 -39.69 -68.89 30.56
N ALA A 470 -39.80 -70.18 30.22
CA ALA A 470 -38.66 -71.09 30.10
C ALA A 470 -37.80 -70.79 28.87
N ALA A 471 -38.44 -70.41 27.74
CA ALA A 471 -37.74 -70.07 26.51
C ALA A 471 -36.90 -68.78 26.63
N VAL A 472 -37.40 -67.77 27.36
CA VAL A 472 -36.64 -66.53 27.62
C VAL A 472 -35.42 -66.80 28.51
N LEU A 473 -35.52 -67.70 29.48
CA LEU A 473 -34.40 -68.06 30.36
C LEU A 473 -33.30 -68.82 29.60
N ILE A 474 -33.68 -69.67 28.64
CA ILE A 474 -32.74 -70.39 27.74
C ILE A 474 -32.11 -69.42 26.72
N LEU A 475 -32.89 -68.50 26.15
CA LEU A 475 -32.38 -67.45 25.26
C LEU A 475 -31.38 -66.53 25.98
N LEU A 476 -31.61 -66.23 27.27
CA LEU A 476 -30.75 -65.36 28.05
C LEU A 476 -29.43 -66.06 28.45
N VAL A 477 -29.47 -67.36 28.77
CA VAL A 477 -28.25 -68.19 28.93
C VAL A 477 -27.47 -68.23 27.61
N ALA A 478 -28.15 -68.39 26.46
CA ALA A 478 -27.50 -68.37 25.15
C ALA A 478 -26.89 -67.00 24.79
N ILE A 479 -27.52 -65.89 25.19
CA ILE A 479 -26.98 -64.53 24.98
C ILE A 479 -25.79 -64.26 25.92
N THR A 480 -25.81 -64.74 27.17
CA THR A 480 -24.66 -64.60 28.09
C THR A 480 -23.44 -65.40 27.65
N VAL A 481 -23.62 -66.57 27.01
CA VAL A 481 -22.53 -67.36 26.41
C VAL A 481 -22.10 -66.79 25.05
N GLY A 482 -23.00 -66.13 24.31
CA GLY A 482 -22.67 -65.43 23.08
C GLY A 482 -21.84 -64.16 23.29
N MET A 483 -22.01 -63.47 24.42
CA MET A 483 -21.29 -62.23 24.74
C MET A 483 -19.83 -62.43 25.16
N SER A 484 -19.40 -63.64 25.53
CA SER A 484 -17.97 -63.92 25.79
C SER A 484 -17.11 -64.01 24.53
N ARG A 485 -17.68 -63.82 23.33
CA ARG A 485 -16.96 -63.78 22.05
C ARG A 485 -17.19 -62.53 21.20
N ALA A 486 -17.86 -61.50 21.74
CA ALA A 486 -18.01 -60.24 21.04
C ALA A 486 -16.97 -59.23 21.54
N GLN A 487 -15.89 -59.06 20.78
CA GLN A 487 -15.10 -57.83 20.87
C GLN A 487 -16.05 -56.65 20.55
N ALA A 488 -16.12 -55.67 21.44
CA ALA A 488 -16.83 -54.42 21.17
C ALA A 488 -16.27 -53.78 19.89
N PRO A 489 -17.10 -53.30 18.95
CA PRO A 489 -16.61 -52.54 17.82
C PRO A 489 -16.08 -51.20 18.35
N THR A 490 -14.76 -51.11 18.51
CA THR A 490 -14.10 -49.81 18.59
C THR A 490 -14.33 -49.09 17.27
N PRO A 491 -14.73 -47.81 17.25
CA PRO A 491 -14.72 -47.03 16.03
C PRO A 491 -13.26 -46.86 15.60
N SER A 492 -12.80 -47.72 14.69
CA SER A 492 -11.56 -47.52 13.98
C SER A 492 -11.78 -46.39 12.98
N THR A 493 -11.21 -45.22 13.27
CA THR A 493 -10.96 -44.17 12.28
C THR A 493 -9.84 -44.65 11.34
N SER A 494 -10.15 -45.63 10.50
CA SER A 494 -9.25 -46.15 9.47
C SER A 494 -10.05 -46.24 8.17
N GLY A 495 -10.17 -45.09 7.52
CA GLY A 495 -10.96 -44.94 6.31
C GLY A 495 -10.97 -43.50 5.78
N LEU A 496 -9.91 -42.74 6.02
CA LEU A 496 -9.61 -41.57 5.21
C LEU A 496 -8.65 -42.05 4.12
N PRO A 497 -9.01 -41.96 2.83
CA PRO A 497 -8.03 -42.11 1.78
C PRO A 497 -7.03 -40.97 1.90
N THR A 498 -5.82 -41.28 2.36
CA THR A 498 -4.60 -40.53 2.06
C THR A 498 -4.30 -40.71 0.58
N GLY A 499 -5.11 -40.05 -0.25
CA GLY A 499 -4.88 -39.91 -1.68
C GLY A 499 -4.36 -38.51 -1.92
N VAL A 500 -3.07 -38.42 -2.27
CA VAL A 500 -2.44 -37.22 -2.83
C VAL A 500 -3.21 -36.82 -4.09
N ALA A 501 -4.17 -35.89 -3.96
CA ALA A 501 -4.76 -35.25 -5.10
C ALA A 501 -3.74 -34.24 -5.62
N ARG A 502 -3.07 -34.58 -6.73
CA ARG A 502 -2.46 -33.57 -7.60
C ARG A 502 -3.55 -32.56 -7.93
N ILE A 503 -3.37 -31.32 -7.49
CA ILE A 503 -4.16 -30.19 -7.97
C ILE A 503 -3.82 -30.07 -9.46
N PRO A 504 -4.77 -30.30 -10.40
CA PRO A 504 -4.57 -29.76 -11.73
C PRO A 504 -4.62 -28.24 -11.58
N GLN A 505 -3.58 -27.58 -12.09
CA GLN A 505 -3.57 -26.13 -12.26
C GLN A 505 -4.86 -25.73 -12.97
N SER A 506 -5.77 -25.07 -12.26
CA SER A 506 -6.83 -24.34 -12.92
C SER A 506 -6.16 -23.15 -13.59
N THR A 507 -5.95 -23.27 -14.90
CA THR A 507 -5.63 -22.14 -15.76
C THR A 507 -6.66 -21.05 -15.48
N GLU A 508 -6.21 -19.95 -14.87
CA GLU A 508 -6.94 -18.69 -14.87
C GLU A 508 -7.16 -18.29 -16.33
N THR A 509 -8.33 -18.59 -16.89
CA THR A 509 -8.87 -17.75 -17.96
C THR A 509 -9.38 -16.49 -17.30
N ARG A 510 -8.46 -15.52 -17.18
CA ARG A 510 -8.77 -14.11 -16.96
C ARG A 510 -9.70 -13.67 -18.09
N SER A 511 -11.01 -13.69 -17.88
CA SER A 511 -11.96 -13.03 -18.76
C SER A 511 -11.74 -11.52 -18.61
N GLN A 512 -11.08 -10.93 -19.60
CA GLN A 512 -11.13 -9.49 -19.80
C GLN A 512 -12.60 -9.08 -19.97
N PRO A 513 -13.06 -7.98 -19.35
CA PRO A 513 -14.34 -7.39 -19.74
C PRO A 513 -14.24 -6.95 -21.19
N ASN A 514 -15.10 -7.49 -22.05
CA ASN A 514 -15.24 -7.04 -23.42
C ASN A 514 -15.81 -5.62 -23.42
N ALA A 515 -15.20 -4.71 -24.16
CA ALA A 515 -15.48 -3.27 -24.15
C ALA A 515 -16.80 -2.88 -24.86
N LYS A 516 -17.82 -3.74 -24.86
CA LYS A 516 -19.07 -3.54 -25.61
C LYS A 516 -20.37 -3.63 -24.83
N ASP A 517 -20.33 -3.89 -23.51
CA ASP A 517 -21.54 -3.98 -22.68
C ASP A 517 -21.62 -2.93 -21.56
N ALA A 518 -21.04 -1.73 -21.78
CA ALA A 518 -21.33 -0.57 -20.93
C ALA A 518 -22.61 0.14 -21.46
N PRO A 519 -23.61 0.44 -20.62
CA PRO A 519 -24.81 1.15 -21.06
C PRO A 519 -24.48 2.60 -21.46
N SER A 520 -24.80 2.93 -22.71
CA SER A 520 -24.78 4.29 -23.26
C SER A 520 -26.07 5.02 -22.90
N VAL A 521 -26.00 5.94 -21.95
CA VAL A 521 -27.04 6.94 -21.72
C VAL A 521 -26.34 8.26 -21.46
N TRP A 522 -26.39 9.15 -22.45
CA TRP A 522 -26.57 10.61 -22.39
C TRP A 522 -26.27 11.14 -23.79
N GLU A 523 -27.20 10.90 -24.72
CA GLU A 523 -27.37 11.80 -25.87
C GLU A 523 -28.68 12.54 -25.66
N SER A 524 -28.62 13.87 -25.73
CA SER A 524 -29.75 14.68 -26.16
C SER A 524 -29.21 15.69 -27.18
N PRO A 525 -29.77 15.71 -28.39
CA PRO A 525 -29.36 16.61 -29.45
C PRO A 525 -30.18 17.91 -29.38
N GLN A 526 -29.53 19.05 -29.60
CA GLN A 526 -30.01 20.16 -30.45
C GLN A 526 -29.00 21.30 -30.37
N GLY A 527 -28.42 21.63 -31.53
CA GLY A 527 -27.63 22.83 -31.70
C GLY A 527 -28.53 24.05 -31.90
N THR A 528 -28.15 25.16 -31.28
CA THR A 528 -28.44 26.50 -31.80
C THR A 528 -27.22 27.39 -31.54
N THR A 529 -26.71 27.95 -32.62
CA THR A 529 -25.74 29.05 -32.68
C THR A 529 -26.11 30.20 -31.75
N LEU A 530 -25.12 30.86 -31.13
CA LEU A 530 -25.09 32.32 -30.93
C LEU A 530 -23.69 32.75 -30.49
N ALA A 531 -23.13 33.69 -31.25
CA ALA A 531 -22.05 34.56 -30.80
C ALA A 531 -22.50 35.38 -29.58
N GLY A 532 -21.56 35.71 -28.71
CA GLY A 532 -21.72 36.83 -27.78
C GLY A 532 -21.47 36.49 -26.31
N VAL A 533 -20.44 37.13 -25.78
CA VAL A 533 -20.34 37.62 -24.39
C VAL A 533 -20.15 36.54 -23.33
N LEU A 534 -18.88 36.34 -22.95
CA LEU A 534 -18.56 35.91 -21.59
C LEU A 534 -19.11 36.98 -20.62
N PRO A 535 -20.03 36.64 -19.69
CA PRO A 535 -20.37 37.55 -18.62
C PRO A 535 -19.17 37.64 -17.68
N GLY A 536 -18.73 38.88 -17.42
CA GLY A 536 -17.72 39.20 -16.44
C GLY A 536 -18.11 38.61 -15.09
N ALA A 537 -17.35 37.60 -14.66
CA ALA A 537 -17.14 37.38 -13.25
C ALA A 537 -16.15 38.47 -12.80
N ASN A 538 -16.69 39.51 -12.19
CA ASN A 538 -15.95 40.39 -11.30
C ASN A 538 -15.36 39.52 -10.17
N ALA A 539 -14.21 38.89 -10.43
CA ALA A 539 -13.24 38.70 -9.37
C ALA A 539 -12.71 40.10 -9.06
N PRO A 540 -12.85 40.62 -7.83
CA PRO A 540 -12.03 41.76 -7.47
C PRO A 540 -10.59 41.32 -7.70
N SER A 541 -9.91 41.98 -8.63
CA SER A 541 -8.47 42.02 -8.68
C SER A 541 -8.03 42.71 -7.39
N THR A 542 -8.00 41.94 -6.30
CA THR A 542 -7.22 42.29 -5.12
C THR A 542 -5.78 42.31 -5.62
N VAL A 543 -5.31 43.53 -5.86
CA VAL A 543 -3.90 43.87 -6.04
C VAL A 543 -3.09 43.01 -5.07
N PRO A 544 -2.07 42.26 -5.53
CA PRO A 544 -1.28 41.43 -4.64
C PRO A 544 -0.70 42.33 -3.53
N MET A 545 -1.08 42.09 -2.28
CA MET A 545 -0.43 42.76 -1.16
C MET A 545 1.02 42.25 -1.13
N ALA A 546 1.97 43.17 -1.29
CA ALA A 546 3.39 42.87 -1.16
C ALA A 546 3.65 42.24 0.21
N ALA A 547 4.33 41.09 0.23
CA ALA A 547 4.73 40.43 1.46
C ALA A 547 5.59 41.39 2.31
N LEU A 548 5.25 41.52 3.58
CA LEU A 548 5.98 42.38 4.51
C LEU A 548 7.27 41.68 4.97
N ILE A 549 8.35 42.44 5.08
CA ILE A 549 9.65 41.95 5.56
C ILE A 549 9.54 41.59 7.05
N ALA A 550 9.90 40.36 7.40
CA ALA A 550 9.85 39.83 8.76
C ALA A 550 11.25 39.71 9.40
N PRO A 551 11.35 39.71 10.74
CA PRO A 551 12.60 39.42 11.43
C PRO A 551 13.18 38.06 11.01
N GLY A 552 14.47 38.04 10.69
CA GLY A 552 15.18 36.85 10.23
C GLY A 552 15.29 36.70 8.71
N ASP A 553 14.52 37.46 7.92
CA ASP A 553 14.56 37.44 6.45
C ASP A 553 15.94 37.87 5.92
N LEU A 554 16.35 37.28 4.80
CA LEU A 554 17.57 37.65 4.10
C LEU A 554 17.24 38.58 2.93
N LEU A 555 17.65 39.83 3.04
CA LEU A 555 17.48 40.85 2.01
C LEU A 555 18.76 40.97 1.18
N GLU A 556 18.61 41.14 -0.12
CA GLU A 556 19.65 41.62 -1.01
C GLU A 556 19.39 43.10 -1.29
N VAL A 557 20.30 43.95 -0.85
CA VAL A 557 20.23 45.39 -1.05
C VAL A 557 21.28 45.76 -2.09
N SER A 558 20.86 46.46 -3.15
CA SER A 558 21.74 46.92 -4.21
C SER A 558 21.46 48.37 -4.58
N GLU A 559 22.50 49.17 -4.79
CA GLU A 559 22.40 50.53 -5.32
C GLU A 559 22.74 50.52 -6.82
N ALA A 560 21.97 51.24 -7.63
CA ALA A 560 22.03 51.12 -9.09
C ALA A 560 23.37 51.57 -9.72
N HIS A 561 24.03 52.58 -9.13
CA HIS A 561 25.26 53.18 -9.69
C HIS A 561 26.54 52.70 -9.00
N SER A 562 26.42 51.95 -7.91
CA SER A 562 27.51 51.48 -7.05
C SER A 562 27.38 49.97 -6.83
N PRO A 563 27.81 49.13 -7.81
CA PRO A 563 27.76 47.68 -7.67
C PRO A 563 28.57 47.15 -6.47
N ASP A 564 29.55 47.92 -5.99
CA ASP A 564 30.35 47.64 -4.79
C ASP A 564 29.53 47.70 -3.48
N MET A 565 28.34 48.33 -3.49
CA MET A 565 27.41 48.40 -2.35
C MET A 565 26.34 47.31 -2.36
N ARG A 566 26.45 46.32 -3.26
CA ARG A 566 25.55 45.17 -3.28
C ARG A 566 25.91 44.19 -2.17
N GLY A 567 24.98 43.98 -1.22
CA GLY A 567 25.20 43.11 -0.07
C GLY A 567 23.95 42.34 0.35
N SER A 568 24.13 41.11 0.81
CA SER A 568 23.08 40.33 1.47
C SER A 568 23.10 40.59 2.97
N VAL A 569 21.99 41.10 3.53
CA VAL A 569 21.88 41.43 4.95
C VAL A 569 20.65 40.77 5.55
N ARG A 570 20.78 40.28 6.77
CA ARG A 570 19.70 39.62 7.50
C ARG A 570 18.98 40.63 8.41
N VAL A 571 17.66 40.54 8.46
CA VAL A 571 16.83 41.36 9.36
C VAL A 571 17.01 40.85 10.80
N SER A 572 17.39 41.73 11.71
CA SER A 572 17.52 41.47 13.15
C SER A 572 16.16 41.11 13.78
N GLU A 573 16.17 40.49 14.97
CA GLU A 573 14.96 40.24 15.78
C GLU A 573 14.19 41.54 16.11
N THR A 574 14.88 42.67 16.13
CA THR A 574 14.33 44.03 16.31
C THR A 574 13.76 44.64 15.04
N GLY A 575 13.78 43.94 13.89
CA GLY A 575 13.29 44.45 12.61
C GLY A 575 14.24 45.43 11.90
N THR A 576 15.50 45.53 12.35
CA THR A 576 16.51 46.42 11.76
C THR A 576 17.51 45.65 10.89
N VAL A 577 18.06 46.32 9.89
CA VAL A 577 19.07 45.80 8.96
C VAL A 577 20.30 46.69 9.04
N THR A 578 21.46 46.09 9.32
CA THR A 578 22.74 46.80 9.45
C THR A 578 23.42 46.87 8.09
N LEU A 579 23.44 48.06 7.50
CA LEU A 579 24.06 48.30 6.19
C LEU A 579 25.44 48.93 6.34
N THR A 580 26.39 48.50 5.52
CA THR A 580 27.70 49.17 5.39
C THR A 580 27.45 50.62 4.94
N LEU A 581 28.06 51.59 5.61
CA LEU A 581 27.90 53.04 5.38
C LEU A 581 26.59 53.67 5.91
N ALA A 582 25.45 52.98 5.87
CA ALA A 582 24.16 53.52 6.36
C ALA A 582 23.83 53.17 7.83
N GLY A 583 24.54 52.18 8.43
CA GLY A 583 24.27 51.69 9.79
C GLY A 583 22.93 50.97 9.91
N ASP A 584 22.34 50.98 11.11
CA ASP A 584 21.08 50.29 11.37
C ASP A 584 19.88 51.06 10.81
N VAL A 585 19.11 50.40 9.93
CA VAL A 585 17.89 50.93 9.31
C VAL A 585 16.70 50.01 9.65
N GLU A 586 15.59 50.59 10.08
CA GLU A 586 14.37 49.85 10.42
C GLU A 586 13.60 49.49 9.14
N VAL A 587 13.40 48.20 8.89
CA VAL A 587 12.73 47.67 7.68
C VAL A 587 11.68 46.61 8.00
N GLY A 588 11.58 46.18 9.26
CA GLY A 588 10.58 45.20 9.71
C GLY A 588 9.16 45.73 9.53
N GLY A 589 8.28 44.91 8.96
CA GLY A 589 6.89 45.28 8.69
C GLY A 589 6.71 46.21 7.48
N MET A 590 7.77 46.50 6.72
CA MET A 590 7.71 47.28 5.48
C MET A 590 7.68 46.35 4.26
N GLY A 591 7.04 46.79 3.17
CA GLY A 591 7.20 46.14 1.86
C GLY A 591 8.52 46.53 1.20
N GLU A 592 8.96 45.77 0.20
CA GLU A 592 10.26 45.95 -0.49
C GLU A 592 10.49 47.40 -0.98
N THR A 593 9.47 48.03 -1.56
CA THR A 593 9.55 49.40 -2.07
C THR A 593 9.63 50.44 -0.95
N THR A 594 8.90 50.25 0.13
CA THR A 594 8.95 51.14 1.30
C THR A 594 10.29 50.99 2.03
N ALA A 595 10.81 49.77 2.13
CA ALA A 595 12.12 49.49 2.69
C ALA A 595 13.24 50.12 1.85
N ALA A 596 13.14 50.06 0.52
CA ALA A 596 14.07 50.74 -0.39
C ALA A 596 14.13 52.25 -0.11
N HIS A 597 12.97 52.91 -0.03
CA HIS A 597 12.92 54.35 0.29
C HIS A 597 13.41 54.69 1.70
N ALA A 598 13.21 53.82 2.69
CA ALA A 598 13.75 54.02 4.03
C ALA A 598 15.28 53.98 4.03
N ILE A 599 15.86 53.06 3.26
CA ILE A 599 17.32 52.93 3.11
C ILE A 599 17.90 54.10 2.30
N GLU A 600 17.21 54.57 1.26
CA GLU A 600 17.60 55.78 0.51
C GLU A 600 17.70 57.00 1.41
N ARG A 601 16.68 57.23 2.26
CA ARG A 601 16.69 58.34 3.22
C ARG A 601 17.83 58.21 4.22
N ALA A 602 18.06 57.02 4.77
CA ALA A 602 19.15 56.78 5.72
C ALA A 602 20.55 57.07 5.11
N LEU A 603 20.74 56.78 3.81
CA LEU A 603 21.98 57.07 3.08
C LEU A 603 22.18 58.57 2.82
N ILE A 604 21.10 59.31 2.57
CA ILE A 604 21.13 60.77 2.38
C ILE A 604 21.37 61.48 3.72
N ASP A 605 20.65 61.09 4.77
CA ASP A 605 20.72 61.72 6.10
C ASP A 605 22.11 61.59 6.74
N ARG A 606 22.82 60.50 6.44
CA ARG A 606 24.21 60.29 6.88
C ARG A 606 25.26 60.94 5.97
N GLY A 607 24.84 61.63 4.91
CA GLY A 607 25.73 62.34 3.98
C GLY A 607 26.59 61.43 3.10
N MET A 608 26.18 60.17 2.91
CA MET A 608 26.98 59.18 2.18
C MET A 608 26.71 59.23 0.67
N LEU A 609 25.47 59.49 0.25
CA LEU A 609 25.05 59.59 -1.16
C LEU A 609 24.03 60.71 -1.35
N LEU A 610 24.14 61.47 -2.45
CA LEU A 610 23.25 62.60 -2.77
C LEU A 610 21.94 62.16 -3.43
N HIS A 611 22.00 61.14 -4.31
CA HIS A 611 20.85 60.60 -5.04
C HIS A 611 20.94 59.07 -5.17
N PRO A 612 20.93 58.30 -4.06
CA PRO A 612 20.97 56.84 -4.12
C PRO A 612 19.68 56.29 -4.75
N GLN A 613 19.81 55.31 -5.66
CA GLN A 613 18.68 54.51 -6.15
C GLN A 613 18.83 53.10 -5.61
N VAL A 614 18.08 52.78 -4.55
CA VAL A 614 18.23 51.51 -3.84
C VAL A 614 17.14 50.55 -4.27
N THR A 615 17.53 49.31 -4.58
CA THR A 615 16.61 48.19 -4.79
C THR A 615 16.81 47.19 -3.66
N VAL A 616 15.71 46.78 -3.05
CA VAL A 616 15.66 45.75 -2.00
C VAL A 616 14.91 44.56 -2.56
N LEU A 617 15.53 43.38 -2.50
CA LEU A 617 14.92 42.11 -2.91
C LEU A 617 15.00 41.11 -1.76
N VAL A 618 13.88 40.49 -1.37
CA VAL A 618 13.93 39.42 -0.37
C VAL A 618 14.45 38.14 -1.03
N ARG A 619 15.63 37.66 -0.61
CA ARG A 619 16.25 36.43 -1.14
C ARG A 619 15.75 35.16 -0.45
N ALA A 620 15.49 35.23 0.84
CA ALA A 620 14.97 34.11 1.62
C ALA A 620 14.07 34.65 2.73
N TYR A 621 12.82 34.20 2.74
CA TYR A 621 11.90 34.44 3.84
C TYR A 621 12.21 33.46 4.96
N ALA A 622 12.55 33.94 6.14
CA ALA A 622 12.83 33.10 7.30
C ALA A 622 11.56 32.88 8.12
N GLY A 623 11.18 31.62 8.32
CA GLY A 623 10.03 31.27 9.17
C GLY A 623 8.67 31.51 8.53
N GLN A 624 8.60 31.58 7.20
CA GLN A 624 7.36 31.43 6.44
C GLN A 624 7.17 29.95 6.07
N ASP A 625 7.22 29.05 7.04
CA ASP A 625 6.91 27.66 6.78
C ASP A 625 5.52 27.34 7.34
N VAL A 626 4.77 26.51 6.62
CA VAL A 626 3.52 25.95 7.10
C VAL A 626 3.78 24.50 7.51
N SER A 627 3.35 24.14 8.72
CA SER A 627 3.51 22.78 9.23
C SER A 627 2.23 21.99 8.97
N ILE A 628 2.33 20.82 8.35
CA ILE A 628 1.22 19.88 8.22
C ILE A 628 1.47 18.63 9.07
N LEU A 629 0.51 18.31 9.93
CA LEU A 629 0.56 17.23 10.91
C LEU A 629 -0.70 16.36 10.80
N GLY A 630 -0.59 15.10 11.21
CA GLY A 630 -1.73 14.17 11.26
C GLY A 630 -1.79 13.22 10.07
N GLU A 631 -3.01 12.83 9.67
CA GLU A 631 -3.28 11.77 8.69
C GLU A 631 -3.12 12.25 7.22
N VAL A 632 -1.90 12.65 6.88
CA VAL A 632 -1.46 12.99 5.52
C VAL A 632 -0.36 12.04 5.08
N ALA A 633 -0.18 11.83 3.77
CA ALA A 633 0.81 10.89 3.27
C ALA A 633 2.26 11.30 3.63
N ARG A 634 2.55 12.61 3.68
CA ARG A 634 3.85 13.15 4.11
C ARG A 634 3.68 14.30 5.11
N PRO A 635 3.65 14.02 6.42
CA PRO A 635 3.65 15.07 7.43
C PRO A 635 5.02 15.76 7.46
N GLY A 636 5.04 17.08 7.67
CA GLY A 636 6.28 17.83 7.64
C GLY A 636 6.09 19.34 7.54
N ILE A 637 7.23 20.03 7.40
CA ILE A 637 7.31 21.48 7.27
C ILE A 637 7.44 21.80 5.78
N TYR A 638 6.57 22.66 5.27
CA TYR A 638 6.51 23.05 3.87
C TYR A 638 6.81 24.54 3.73
N THR A 639 7.72 24.88 2.83
CA THR A 639 8.09 26.27 2.55
C THR A 639 6.91 27.00 1.91
N TYR A 640 6.49 28.12 2.50
CA TYR A 640 5.42 28.95 1.94
C TYR A 640 5.96 29.75 0.76
N THR A 641 5.82 29.22 -0.46
CA THR A 641 6.17 29.94 -1.69
C THR A 641 4.89 30.34 -2.41
N VAL A 642 4.39 31.55 -2.13
CA VAL A 642 3.21 32.22 -2.71
C VAL A 642 1.86 31.50 -2.49
N HIS A 643 0.97 32.12 -1.69
CA HIS A 643 -0.48 31.88 -1.56
C HIS A 643 -0.86 30.39 -1.61
N HIS A 644 -0.61 29.66 -0.52
CA HIS A 644 -1.05 28.28 -0.38
C HIS A 644 -2.45 28.25 0.22
N CYS A 645 -3.43 27.82 -0.55
CA CYS A 645 -4.70 27.40 0.03
C CYS A 645 -4.53 26.03 0.70
N LEU A 646 -5.42 25.71 1.65
CA LEU A 646 -5.36 24.44 2.39
C LEU A 646 -5.23 23.21 1.48
N LEU A 647 -5.96 23.17 0.38
CA LEU A 647 -5.96 22.04 -0.56
C LEU A 647 -4.63 21.91 -1.32
N ASP A 648 -3.95 23.02 -1.60
CA ASP A 648 -2.63 23.01 -2.26
C ASP A 648 -1.57 22.41 -1.34
N LEU A 649 -1.61 22.78 -0.06
CA LEU A 649 -0.73 22.19 0.96
C LEU A 649 -0.97 20.68 1.12
N ILE A 650 -2.22 20.23 1.17
CA ILE A 650 -2.56 18.81 1.25
C ILE A 650 -2.08 18.06 -0.01
N SER A 651 -2.17 18.70 -1.17
CA SER A 651 -1.68 18.15 -2.44
C SER A 651 -0.16 18.03 -2.45
N MET A 652 0.58 19.03 -1.95
CA MET A 652 2.03 18.97 -1.74
C MET A 652 2.43 17.89 -0.72
N ALA A 653 1.56 17.61 0.26
CA ALA A 653 1.70 16.52 1.21
C ALA A 653 1.35 15.13 0.63
N SER A 654 1.15 15.03 -0.69
CA SER A 654 0.77 13.81 -1.41
C SER A 654 -0.63 13.27 -1.06
N GLY A 655 -1.51 14.15 -0.57
CA GLY A 655 -2.89 13.83 -0.23
C GLY A 655 -3.10 13.26 1.17
N LEU A 656 -4.36 12.97 1.49
CA LEU A 656 -4.80 12.38 2.76
C LEU A 656 -4.54 10.87 2.79
N THR A 657 -4.33 10.29 3.98
CA THR A 657 -4.25 8.83 4.13
C THR A 657 -5.65 8.18 4.09
N ALA A 658 -5.73 6.86 3.90
CA ALA A 658 -7.00 6.13 3.93
C ALA A 658 -7.72 6.17 5.30
N ASN A 659 -7.01 6.55 6.36
CA ASN A 659 -7.54 6.67 7.72
C ASN A 659 -7.79 8.13 8.12
N ALA A 660 -7.59 9.08 7.21
CA ALA A 660 -7.79 10.50 7.46
C ALA A 660 -9.27 10.84 7.61
N GLY A 661 -9.58 11.64 8.62
CA GLY A 661 -10.87 12.29 8.77
C GLY A 661 -10.92 13.54 7.89
N ARG A 662 -12.14 14.05 7.69
CA ARG A 662 -12.36 15.24 6.85
C ARG A 662 -12.31 16.55 7.61
N LEU A 663 -12.17 16.47 8.92
CA LEU A 663 -11.99 17.61 9.79
C LEU A 663 -10.50 17.96 9.85
N VAL A 664 -10.16 19.08 9.26
CA VAL A 664 -8.85 19.70 9.37
C VAL A 664 -8.95 20.85 10.36
N THR A 665 -7.96 20.98 11.22
CA THR A 665 -7.88 22.06 12.19
C THR A 665 -6.68 22.92 11.86
N ILE A 666 -6.91 24.21 11.64
CA ILE A 666 -5.85 25.19 11.37
C ILE A 666 -5.61 25.98 12.65
N ALA A 667 -4.36 26.07 13.08
CA ALA A 667 -3.92 26.94 14.17
C ALA A 667 -2.99 28.01 13.62
N HIS A 668 -3.38 29.27 13.76
CA HIS A 668 -2.56 30.40 13.34
C HIS A 668 -1.44 30.70 14.35
N ARG A 669 -0.26 31.08 13.86
CA ARG A 669 0.91 31.40 14.70
C ARG A 669 0.62 32.47 15.78
N ASN A 670 -0.20 33.47 15.44
CA ASN A 670 -0.52 34.58 16.31
C ASN A 670 -1.55 34.21 17.40
N GLU A 671 -2.29 33.11 17.21
CA GLU A 671 -3.32 32.64 18.14
C GLU A 671 -3.31 31.10 18.28
N PRO A 672 -2.26 30.51 18.88
CA PRO A 672 -2.10 29.05 18.96
C PRO A 672 -3.16 28.32 19.81
N LYS A 673 -4.07 29.05 20.47
CA LYS A 673 -5.18 28.49 21.27
C LYS A 673 -6.52 28.49 20.53
N THR A 674 -6.62 29.20 19.41
CA THR A 674 -7.83 29.28 18.60
C THR A 674 -7.68 28.35 17.40
N PHE A 675 -8.40 27.24 17.43
CA PHE A 675 -8.41 26.24 16.38
C PHE A 675 -9.55 26.53 15.40
N LEU A 676 -9.25 26.76 14.13
CA LEU A 676 -10.25 26.92 13.08
C LEU A 676 -10.59 25.54 12.48
N PRO A 677 -11.77 24.96 12.76
CA PRO A 677 -12.19 23.72 12.14
C PRO A 677 -12.65 23.96 10.70
N VAL A 678 -12.03 23.27 9.75
CA VAL A 678 -12.35 23.28 8.32
C VAL A 678 -12.75 21.87 7.91
N VAL A 679 -13.88 21.74 7.23
CA VAL A 679 -14.32 20.46 6.66
C VAL A 679 -13.89 20.42 5.21
N LEU A 680 -13.24 19.35 4.78
CA LEU A 680 -12.88 19.15 3.37
C LEU A 680 -14.05 18.54 2.57
N ASP A 681 -14.34 19.11 1.41
CA ASP A 681 -15.31 18.59 0.43
C ASP A 681 -14.71 17.40 -0.35
N PRO A 682 -15.40 16.26 -0.55
CA PRO A 682 -14.80 15.03 -1.06
C PRO A 682 -14.84 14.96 -2.60
N THR A 683 -15.65 15.80 -3.24
CA THR A 683 -15.83 15.88 -4.69
C THR A 683 -14.91 16.93 -5.32
N GLY A 684 -14.21 17.73 -4.50
CA GLY A 684 -13.39 18.85 -4.95
C GLY A 684 -14.17 19.91 -5.75
N GLY A 685 -15.50 19.92 -5.62
CA GLY A 685 -16.39 20.75 -6.42
C GLY A 685 -16.71 22.09 -5.77
N ASP A 686 -16.69 22.15 -4.43
CA ASP A 686 -16.92 23.38 -3.69
C ASP A 686 -15.59 24.00 -3.23
N THR A 687 -15.02 24.86 -4.08
CA THR A 687 -13.84 25.68 -3.76
C THR A 687 -14.24 26.98 -3.03
N SER A 688 -15.38 27.02 -2.36
CA SER A 688 -15.75 28.17 -1.53
C SER A 688 -14.68 28.42 -0.46
N THR A 689 -14.47 29.71 -0.14
CA THR A 689 -13.46 30.18 0.83
C THR A 689 -13.59 29.50 2.21
N ASN A 690 -14.75 28.92 2.53
CA ASN A 690 -14.98 28.20 3.78
C ASN A 690 -14.39 26.78 3.81
N HIS A 691 -14.24 26.09 2.67
CA HIS A 691 -13.70 24.72 2.60
C HIS A 691 -12.24 24.71 2.14
N ASN A 692 -11.76 25.80 1.55
CA ASN A 692 -10.38 25.99 1.13
C ASN A 692 -9.84 27.37 1.56
N PRO A 693 -9.67 27.61 2.87
CA PRO A 693 -9.14 28.87 3.36
C PRO A 693 -7.67 29.04 2.95
N GLU A 694 -7.27 30.30 2.79
CA GLU A 694 -5.86 30.68 2.58
C GLU A 694 -5.07 30.48 3.88
N LEU A 695 -3.88 29.90 3.76
CA LEU A 695 -2.98 29.66 4.88
C LEU A 695 -2.04 30.85 5.08
N LEU A 696 -1.81 31.22 6.33
CA LEU A 696 -0.86 32.25 6.70
C LEU A 696 0.51 31.65 7.02
N PRO A 697 1.60 32.41 6.83
CA PRO A 697 2.94 31.97 7.24
C PRO A 697 3.00 31.59 8.72
N GLY A 698 3.51 30.39 9.02
CA GLY A 698 3.59 29.86 10.39
C GLY A 698 2.36 29.09 10.86
N ASP A 699 1.36 28.88 10.00
CA ASP A 699 0.18 28.08 10.33
C ASP A 699 0.55 26.61 10.59
N THR A 700 -0.17 26.00 11.52
CA THR A 700 -0.13 24.56 11.76
C THR A 700 -1.45 23.95 11.32
N VAL A 701 -1.39 23.13 10.28
CA VAL A 701 -2.52 22.38 9.74
C VAL A 701 -2.49 20.98 10.32
N GLN A 702 -3.51 20.64 11.11
CA GLN A 702 -3.66 19.33 11.73
C GLN A 702 -4.83 18.57 11.10
N VAL A 703 -4.54 17.45 10.44
CA VAL A 703 -5.55 16.56 9.87
C VAL A 703 -5.95 15.52 10.92
N SER A 704 -7.22 15.54 11.32
CA SER A 704 -7.75 14.59 12.30
C SER A 704 -7.86 13.20 11.70
N ARG A 705 -7.74 12.17 12.55
CA ARG A 705 -8.01 10.78 12.15
C ARG A 705 -9.52 10.56 12.01
N ALA A 706 -9.93 9.75 11.04
CA ALA A 706 -11.32 9.31 10.91
C ALA A 706 -11.72 8.53 12.17
N GLY A 707 -12.98 8.66 12.59
CA GLY A 707 -13.52 7.78 13.62
C GLY A 707 -13.51 6.34 13.13
N LEU A 708 -13.54 5.36 14.02
CA LEU A 708 -13.64 3.95 13.64
C LEU A 708 -14.93 3.33 14.17
N VAL A 709 -15.67 2.66 13.29
CA VAL A 709 -16.71 1.70 13.69
C VAL A 709 -16.17 0.29 13.57
N TYR A 710 -16.49 -0.57 14.55
CA TYR A 710 -16.14 -1.98 14.49
C TYR A 710 -17.34 -2.80 14.03
N VAL A 711 -17.21 -3.49 12.89
CA VAL A 711 -18.21 -4.46 12.43
C VAL A 711 -17.66 -5.86 12.70
N VAL A 712 -18.34 -6.61 13.57
CA VAL A 712 -17.87 -7.90 14.09
C VAL A 712 -18.98 -8.94 14.05
N GLY A 713 -18.61 -10.21 13.93
CA GLY A 713 -19.55 -11.33 13.88
C GLY A 713 -19.60 -11.96 12.49
N ASP A 714 -20.76 -12.49 12.11
CA ASP A 714 -20.98 -13.25 10.87
C ASP A 714 -21.20 -12.31 9.66
N VAL A 715 -20.16 -11.56 9.31
CA VAL A 715 -20.06 -10.66 8.15
C VAL A 715 -18.93 -11.12 7.25
N VAL A 716 -18.96 -10.77 5.96
CA VAL A 716 -17.96 -11.24 4.99
C VAL A 716 -16.56 -10.74 5.36
N ARG A 717 -16.44 -9.48 5.79
CA ARG A 717 -15.18 -8.90 6.24
C ARG A 717 -15.32 -8.22 7.61
N PRO A 718 -15.07 -8.92 8.72
CA PRO A 718 -15.07 -8.30 10.04
C PRO A 718 -13.85 -7.38 10.20
N GLY A 719 -14.03 -6.23 10.84
CA GLY A 719 -12.95 -5.25 11.00
C GLY A 719 -13.41 -3.88 11.48
N GLY A 720 -12.43 -2.99 11.67
CA GLY A 720 -12.66 -1.56 11.92
C GLY A 720 -12.72 -0.81 10.59
N PHE A 721 -13.74 0.03 10.41
CA PHE A 721 -13.96 0.82 9.21
C PHE A 721 -13.95 2.31 9.54
N PRO A 722 -13.30 3.14 8.71
CA PRO A 722 -13.28 4.58 8.94
C PRO A 722 -14.68 5.16 8.75
N VAL A 723 -15.09 5.98 9.71
CA VAL A 723 -16.35 6.73 9.73
C VAL A 723 -16.01 8.20 9.78
N ASP A 724 -16.61 8.94 8.86
CA ASP A 724 -16.53 10.38 8.82
C ASP A 724 -17.37 10.98 9.97
N PRO A 725 -16.80 11.84 10.84
CA PRO A 725 -17.57 12.51 11.88
C PRO A 725 -18.57 13.54 11.33
N VAL A 726 -18.39 14.02 10.09
CA VAL A 726 -19.24 15.07 9.51
C VAL A 726 -20.39 14.47 8.69
N GLN A 727 -20.13 13.47 7.85
CA GLN A 727 -21.19 12.71 7.18
C GLN A 727 -21.65 11.53 8.05
N THR A 728 -22.93 11.52 8.40
CA THR A 728 -23.52 10.43 9.19
C THR A 728 -23.48 9.11 8.42
N THR A 729 -22.49 8.26 8.70
CA THR A 729 -22.44 6.89 8.15
C THR A 729 -23.54 6.06 8.81
N THR A 730 -24.34 5.35 8.01
CA THR A 730 -25.45 4.54 8.54
C THR A 730 -25.03 3.09 8.82
N VAL A 731 -25.84 2.36 9.59
CA VAL A 731 -25.64 0.92 9.85
C VAL A 731 -25.56 0.09 8.58
N VAL A 732 -26.42 0.38 7.59
CA VAL A 732 -26.39 -0.33 6.30
C VAL A 732 -25.12 -0.02 5.52
N GLN A 733 -24.65 1.24 5.55
CA GLN A 733 -23.41 1.63 4.90
C GLN A 733 -22.20 0.95 5.55
N ALA A 734 -22.11 0.92 6.88
CA ALA A 734 -21.04 0.22 7.59
C ALA A 734 -21.07 -1.30 7.31
N LEU A 735 -22.25 -1.91 7.25
CA LEU A 735 -22.40 -3.31 6.86
C LEU A 735 -21.98 -3.56 5.40
N SER A 736 -22.18 -2.59 4.51
CA SER A 736 -21.77 -2.66 3.11
C SER A 736 -20.24 -2.54 2.96
N LEU A 737 -19.59 -1.69 3.77
CA LEU A 737 -18.12 -1.61 3.86
C LEU A 737 -17.53 -2.95 4.32
N ALA A 738 -18.25 -3.68 5.17
CA ALA A 738 -17.93 -5.05 5.59
C ALA A 738 -18.29 -6.14 4.56
N TRP A 739 -18.56 -5.76 3.30
CA TRP A 739 -18.97 -6.65 2.20
C TRP A 739 -20.32 -7.35 2.41
N GLY A 740 -21.15 -6.79 3.28
CA GLY A 740 -22.45 -7.34 3.62
C GLY A 740 -22.38 -8.50 4.62
N PRO A 741 -23.55 -9.03 5.00
CA PRO A 741 -23.64 -10.13 5.94
C PRO A 741 -23.21 -11.47 5.30
N ALA A 742 -22.64 -12.37 6.10
CA ALA A 742 -22.30 -13.71 5.66
C ALA A 742 -23.57 -14.56 5.40
N GLN A 743 -23.43 -15.68 4.68
CA GLN A 743 -24.56 -16.54 4.29
C GLN A 743 -25.37 -17.07 5.50
N ASN A 744 -24.68 -17.29 6.62
CA ASN A 744 -25.25 -17.87 7.84
C ASN A 744 -25.72 -16.82 8.86
N ALA A 745 -25.62 -15.53 8.54
CA ALA A 745 -25.86 -14.44 9.49
C ALA A 745 -27.32 -14.35 9.95
N ALA A 746 -27.52 -14.01 11.22
CA ALA A 746 -28.81 -13.73 11.83
C ALA A 746 -29.17 -12.23 11.70
N LEU A 747 -29.65 -11.85 10.52
CA LEU A 747 -30.01 -10.48 10.16
C LEU A 747 -31.14 -9.83 10.99
N THR A 748 -31.88 -10.60 11.77
CA THR A 748 -32.98 -10.09 12.60
C THR A 748 -32.55 -9.70 14.01
N LYS A 749 -31.32 -10.03 14.41
CA LYS A 749 -30.80 -9.84 15.78
C LYS A 749 -29.46 -9.10 15.79
N GLY A 750 -29.24 -8.18 14.85
CA GLY A 750 -28.06 -7.32 14.89
C GLY A 750 -28.05 -6.51 16.18
N MET A 751 -26.87 -6.20 16.71
CA MET A 751 -26.73 -5.39 17.93
C MET A 751 -25.80 -4.23 17.63
N LEU A 752 -26.27 -3.01 17.91
CA LEU A 752 -25.41 -1.83 17.96
C LEU A 752 -25.08 -1.55 19.42
N ILE A 753 -23.80 -1.66 19.75
CA ILE A 753 -23.28 -1.41 21.08
C ILE A 753 -22.61 -0.04 21.03
N ARG A 754 -23.15 0.90 21.81
CA ARG A 754 -22.64 2.26 21.92
C ARG A 754 -22.19 2.53 23.35
N GLU A 755 -21.03 3.14 23.51
CA GLU A 755 -20.50 3.53 24.82
C GLU A 755 -20.75 5.03 25.03
N GLN A 756 -21.64 5.40 25.97
CA GLN A 756 -21.89 6.79 26.33
C GLN A 756 -21.58 7.00 27.81
N GLN A 757 -20.65 7.91 28.13
CA GLN A 757 -20.27 8.29 29.51
C GLN A 757 -20.02 7.09 30.45
N GLY A 758 -19.34 6.04 29.95
CA GLY A 758 -18.99 4.85 30.75
C GLY A 758 -20.11 3.80 30.89
N SER A 759 -21.29 4.02 30.31
CA SER A 759 -22.36 3.02 30.23
C SER A 759 -22.53 2.51 28.79
N ARG A 760 -22.64 1.19 28.64
CA ARG A 760 -22.82 0.53 27.33
C ARG A 760 -24.31 0.34 27.04
N THR A 761 -24.82 1.04 26.03
CA THR A 761 -26.19 0.86 25.54
C THR A 761 -26.18 -0.13 24.37
N ILE A 762 -27.02 -1.17 24.47
CA ILE A 762 -27.16 -2.21 23.43
C ILE A 762 -28.51 -2.03 22.77
N THR A 763 -28.50 -1.61 21.51
CA THR A 763 -29.71 -1.46 20.69
C THR A 763 -29.82 -2.65 19.74
N THR A 764 -30.92 -3.39 19.82
CA THR A 764 -31.19 -4.49 18.89
C THR A 764 -31.75 -3.97 17.57
N LEU A 765 -31.15 -4.39 16.46
CA LEU A 765 -31.43 -3.93 15.10
C LEU A 765 -31.91 -5.08 14.21
N ASN A 766 -32.93 -4.79 13.39
CA ASN A 766 -33.40 -5.71 12.36
C ASN A 766 -32.76 -5.38 11.00
N LEU A 767 -31.50 -5.79 10.83
CA LEU A 767 -30.71 -5.55 9.63
C LEU A 767 -31.39 -6.04 8.34
N LYS A 768 -32.20 -7.11 8.41
CA LYS A 768 -32.94 -7.62 7.25
C LYS A 768 -33.96 -6.62 6.71
N ARG A 769 -34.62 -5.87 7.61
CA ARG A 769 -35.63 -4.88 7.26
C ARG A 769 -34.97 -3.56 6.84
N MET A 770 -33.90 -3.16 7.52
CA MET A 770 -33.08 -2.00 7.15
C MET A 770 -32.49 -2.13 5.73
N LEU A 771 -31.88 -3.28 5.41
CA LEU A 771 -31.35 -3.56 4.06
C LEU A 771 -32.41 -3.55 2.95
N ARG A 772 -33.69 -3.74 3.31
CA ARG A 772 -34.82 -3.69 2.37
C ARG A 772 -35.50 -2.33 2.32
N GLY A 773 -34.96 -1.33 3.03
CA GLY A 773 -35.54 0.01 3.14
C GLY A 773 -36.87 0.06 3.91
N LEU A 774 -37.19 -0.98 4.70
CA LEU A 774 -38.46 -1.09 5.44
C LEU A 774 -38.40 -0.43 6.82
N ASP A 775 -37.20 -0.30 7.40
CA ASP A 775 -36.94 0.39 8.67
C ASP A 775 -35.92 1.51 8.40
N PRO A 776 -36.00 2.66 9.11
CA PRO A 776 -35.09 3.78 8.89
C PRO A 776 -33.65 3.42 9.31
N ASP A 777 -32.70 3.91 8.53
CA ASP A 777 -31.28 3.73 8.79
C ASP A 777 -30.81 4.53 10.00
N ILE A 778 -30.07 3.87 10.89
CA ILE A 778 -29.56 4.49 12.13
C ILE A 778 -28.14 5.00 11.88
N PRO A 779 -27.82 6.24 12.28
CA PRO A 779 -26.47 6.76 12.19
C PRO A 779 -25.54 6.13 13.23
N ILE A 780 -24.37 5.71 12.75
CA ILE A 780 -23.25 5.18 13.52
C ILE A 780 -22.35 6.33 13.97
N ARG A 781 -21.76 6.20 15.15
CA ARG A 781 -20.79 7.14 15.74
C ARG A 781 -19.43 6.48 15.87
N ASP A 782 -18.41 7.32 16.08
CA ASP A 782 -17.07 6.86 16.43
C ASP A 782 -17.12 5.89 17.63
N ARG A 783 -16.37 4.79 17.52
CA ARG A 783 -16.25 3.69 18.49
C ARG A 783 -17.51 2.85 18.72
N ASP A 784 -18.54 3.00 17.90
CA ASP A 784 -19.66 2.05 17.92
C ASP A 784 -19.21 0.66 17.47
N ILE A 785 -19.83 -0.37 18.03
CA ILE A 785 -19.63 -1.77 17.62
C ILE A 785 -20.94 -2.30 17.04
N LEU A 786 -20.92 -2.66 15.76
CA LEU A 786 -22.00 -3.39 15.10
C LEU A 786 -21.70 -4.89 15.15
N PHE A 787 -22.42 -5.62 16.00
CA PHE A 787 -22.31 -7.06 16.13
C PHE A 787 -23.41 -7.78 15.36
N VAL A 788 -23.02 -8.68 14.45
CA VAL A 788 -23.94 -9.51 13.67
C VAL A 788 -23.81 -10.97 14.13
N PRO A 789 -24.78 -11.52 14.87
CA PRO A 789 -24.72 -12.91 15.32
C PRO A 789 -24.93 -13.91 14.17
N ASP A 790 -24.54 -15.17 14.38
CA ASP A 790 -24.82 -16.28 13.48
C ASP A 790 -26.24 -16.84 13.70
N SER A 791 -26.82 -17.46 12.67
CA SER A 791 -28.13 -18.12 12.77
C SER A 791 -27.97 -19.59 13.10
N MET A 792 -28.24 -19.95 14.36
CA MET A 792 -28.26 -21.36 14.82
C MET A 792 -29.10 -22.27 13.91
N ALA A 793 -30.26 -21.80 13.43
CA ALA A 793 -31.13 -22.60 12.57
C ALA A 793 -30.51 -22.90 11.19
N LYS A 794 -29.81 -21.91 10.59
CA LYS A 794 -29.15 -22.10 9.29
C LYS A 794 -27.87 -22.94 9.43
N ASN A 795 -27.10 -22.72 10.49
CA ASN A 795 -25.91 -23.52 10.79
C ASN A 795 -26.26 -25.00 11.05
N LEU A 796 -27.40 -25.27 11.70
CA LEU A 796 -27.87 -26.63 11.94
C LEU A 796 -28.40 -27.28 10.65
N LEU A 797 -29.12 -26.54 9.80
CA LEU A 797 -29.62 -27.03 8.51
C LEU A 797 -28.46 -27.44 7.59
N ASN A 798 -27.43 -26.60 7.43
CA ASN A 798 -26.26 -26.90 6.59
C ASN A 798 -25.50 -28.13 7.11
N ARG A 799 -25.29 -28.25 8.42
CA ARG A 799 -24.67 -29.45 9.02
C ARG A 799 -25.52 -30.72 8.82
N THR A 800 -26.86 -30.61 8.89
CA THR A 800 -27.74 -31.76 8.65
C THR A 800 -27.77 -32.19 7.19
N ILE A 801 -27.73 -31.27 6.23
CA ILE A 801 -27.73 -31.60 4.79
C ILE A 801 -26.41 -32.28 4.39
N GLU A 802 -25.27 -31.81 4.90
CA GLU A 802 -23.97 -32.46 4.71
C GLU A 802 -23.97 -33.89 5.29
N SER A 803 -24.51 -34.06 6.50
CA SER A 803 -24.65 -35.39 7.13
C SER A 803 -25.64 -36.30 6.40
N ALA A 804 -26.70 -35.73 5.81
CA ALA A 804 -27.72 -36.47 5.09
C ALA A 804 -27.18 -36.97 3.74
N ILE A 805 -26.39 -36.16 3.02
CA ILE A 805 -25.74 -36.57 1.77
C ILE A 805 -24.73 -37.68 2.04
N GLN A 806 -23.94 -37.60 3.12
CA GLN A 806 -23.05 -38.69 3.52
C GLN A 806 -23.81 -39.97 3.91
N SER A 807 -24.95 -39.84 4.57
CA SER A 807 -25.80 -41.00 4.91
C SER A 807 -26.49 -41.63 3.69
N ALA A 808 -26.90 -40.82 2.70
CA ALA A 808 -27.57 -41.28 1.49
C ALA A 808 -26.61 -42.06 0.57
N VAL A 809 -25.34 -41.65 0.51
CA VAL A 809 -24.27 -42.40 -0.19
C VAL A 809 -23.95 -43.71 0.54
N GLY A 810 -23.94 -43.71 1.89
CA GLY A 810 -23.78 -44.92 2.67
C GLY A 810 -24.90 -45.95 2.45
N VAL A 811 -26.15 -45.49 2.37
CA VAL A 811 -27.31 -46.35 2.12
C VAL A 811 -27.37 -46.86 0.68
N SER A 812 -26.97 -46.06 -0.32
CA SER A 812 -26.93 -46.51 -1.72
C SER A 812 -25.79 -47.48 -2.01
N ILE A 813 -24.64 -47.34 -1.35
CA ILE A 813 -23.54 -48.30 -1.40
C ILE A 813 -23.95 -49.61 -0.71
N TYR A 814 -24.62 -49.55 0.44
CA TYR A 814 -25.13 -50.74 1.13
C TYR A 814 -26.21 -51.46 0.31
N ALA A 815 -27.14 -50.72 -0.30
CA ALA A 815 -28.16 -51.29 -1.17
C ALA A 815 -27.57 -51.93 -2.44
N GLY A 816 -26.54 -51.33 -3.04
CA GLY A 816 -25.80 -51.90 -4.16
C GLY A 816 -25.04 -53.19 -3.81
N MET A 817 -24.45 -53.24 -2.62
CA MET A 817 -23.71 -54.40 -2.13
C MET A 817 -24.63 -55.58 -1.76
N VAL A 818 -25.83 -55.30 -1.24
CA VAL A 818 -26.86 -56.32 -0.97
C VAL A 818 -27.48 -56.84 -2.26
N TYR A 819 -27.56 -56.02 -3.32
CA TYR A 819 -28.07 -56.45 -4.63
C TYR A 819 -27.06 -57.32 -5.40
N SER A 820 -25.74 -57.09 -5.23
CA SER A 820 -24.69 -57.87 -5.90
C SER A 820 -24.39 -59.23 -5.24
N GLN A 821 -24.95 -59.52 -4.06
CA GLN A 821 -24.82 -60.84 -3.40
C GLN A 821 -26.01 -61.78 -3.68
N ARG A 822 -27.01 -61.32 -4.45
CA ARG A 822 -28.21 -62.10 -4.79
C ARG A 822 -28.32 -62.47 -6.28
N PHE A 823 -27.34 -62.12 -7.12
CA PHE A 823 -27.24 -62.53 -8.51
C PHE A 823 -25.83 -63.01 -8.85
#